data_AF-A0A2K2D0H7-F1
#
_entry.id   AF-A0A2K2D0H7-F1
#
_cell.length_a   1.000
_cell.length_b   1.000
_cell.length_c   1.000
_cell.angle_alpha   90.00
_cell.angle_beta   90.00
_cell.angle_gamma   90.00
#
_symmetry.space_group_name_H-M   'P 1'
#
loop_
_entity.id
_entity.type
_entity.pdbx_description
1 polymer ?
#
loop_
_entity_poly.entity_id
_entity_poly.type
_entity_poly.pdbx_seq_one_letter_code
_entity_poly.pdbx_strand_id
1 'polypeptide(L)'
;MQASSGDSLWQWRSQGLSEVVFSWSVDQILNKDLLRDKVSKIPDTFHSMEQYMTSFFGPLLEEVRGDMCSSMEDISRAPFASVQSVDAMRKGKGLYEIKLDRWRGGSHGCGTEGYRPKAADVLLISETRPENQSDILKQSKSCVIIWVNKVQGNKMTVKASRRMETGAHGDERQQIGVNKYEKLYAEGFDKSWEMLDQEAMAPKSRNSSVNQKVWKEPPNDRKRSKNSTDPQEQNETGIYGNSSRRWSFYAMYLTNMITYDRVWIVLRRGLTMDSRIILNMLGKNNHAIRHCNYCSNKSYDEIKGGLCNFKLNESQLGAVASCISASNCFHRSSVRLIWGPPGTGKTTTLAVMLHMLLMKKQRILACAPTNMAVLQVASRLIGLIEDFSLKHHYSFGDIILFGNKDRLHIGKELSKIYLDDRVHKLLRCFKRENGWKHCVDSVLKFLTNCISRHRMSLDIQPAGSGECNLTFKKYFTSKFSSLAKELVACISTFSDHLPVDTLGKNFDKMMFLKSLLDKMQHLLCADDVSDELLFKIFKPSDKLPDPSTSHDDLADDATEGLPDLDISLDNPLEIKSMCIKILMDLSKMRLPCEDNESSIRDMCLKQAKLIFCTASGSFDLFRLQSVLPISILVIDEAAQLKESESLVPLLLPGIEHVLLIGDENQLSSLVKSKIAKDVDFGRSLYERLCAMDYNKHLLEVQYRMHPCISKFPNAKFYGNRISDSPSVKKKDYTKSYLPGPIYGSYSFIHIENDMEMLDDLGQSSKNMVEVAVAANIIERLAKECWKKSRRTSVGVISPYTAQVIALQEKLGRKFEKHEFLSVTVKSIDGFQGGEEDIILISTVRSNKDGKIGFLSDAGRINVALTRAKHCLWILGNGATLLASNSIWAELVNDSKRRGCFFEARKDKDLAETMRLVMKRNGRRIDATGEPSWPSRARHDVTGAGNSTPIRRSQLPPFGSGRGINNGHAWQQNGYDLRLKVRTLP
;
A
#
# COMPACT_ATOMS: atom_id res chain seq x y z
N MET A 1 27.58 19.58 36.29
CA MET A 1 27.60 19.92 34.85
C MET A 1 26.39 19.25 34.21
N GLN A 2 25.37 20.05 33.87
CA GLN A 2 24.15 19.57 33.21
C GLN A 2 24.47 19.24 31.74
N ALA A 3 24.29 17.98 31.35
CA ALA A 3 24.38 17.58 29.94
C ALA A 3 23.27 18.31 29.16
N SER A 4 23.66 19.03 28.13
CA SER A 4 22.73 19.77 27.28
C SER A 4 21.79 18.80 26.55
N SER A 5 20.53 19.17 26.39
CA SER A 5 19.49 18.37 25.73
C SER A 5 19.80 18.01 24.26
N GLY A 6 20.80 18.65 23.64
CA GLY A 6 21.24 18.39 22.27
C GLY A 6 21.97 17.06 22.08
N ASP A 7 22.76 16.61 23.05
CA ASP A 7 23.76 15.55 22.83
C ASP A 7 23.14 14.18 22.52
N SER A 8 21.99 13.85 23.12
CA SER A 8 21.36 12.52 22.95
C SER A 8 20.67 12.32 21.59
N LEU A 9 20.05 13.36 21.02
CA LEU A 9 19.45 13.28 19.69
C LEU A 9 20.53 13.20 18.61
N TRP A 10 21.62 13.94 18.77
CA TRP A 10 22.78 13.86 17.88
C TRP A 10 23.42 12.47 17.87
N GLN A 11 23.55 11.82 19.02
CA GLN A 11 24.04 10.44 19.11
C GLN A 11 23.13 9.43 18.41
N TRP A 12 21.81 9.58 18.47
CA TRP A 12 20.91 8.67 17.76
C TRP A 12 20.97 8.84 16.24
N ARG A 13 21.16 10.06 15.73
CA ARG A 13 21.28 10.33 14.28
C ARG A 13 22.41 9.55 13.60
N SER A 14 23.46 9.19 14.32
CA SER A 14 24.58 8.40 13.78
C SER A 14 24.32 6.88 13.78
N GLN A 15 23.32 6.41 14.52
CA GLN A 15 22.98 4.99 14.70
C GLN A 15 21.90 4.51 13.71
N GLY A 16 21.80 3.19 13.54
CA GLY A 16 20.66 2.58 12.84
C GLY A 16 19.39 2.61 13.70
N LEU A 17 18.20 2.67 13.11
CA LEU A 17 16.94 2.71 13.88
C LEU A 17 16.82 1.49 14.82
N SER A 18 17.21 0.31 14.35
CA SER A 18 17.22 -0.91 15.17
C SER A 18 18.10 -0.78 16.43
N GLU A 19 19.20 -0.03 16.38
CA GLU A 19 20.09 0.18 17.52
C GLU A 19 19.47 1.13 18.55
N VAL A 20 18.80 2.19 18.07
CA VAL A 20 18.05 3.11 18.92
C VAL A 20 16.90 2.39 19.62
N VAL A 21 16.08 1.63 18.88
CA VAL A 21 14.96 0.86 19.43
C VAL A 21 15.43 -0.15 20.48
N PHE A 22 16.58 -0.81 20.25
CA PHE A 22 17.14 -1.75 21.22
C PHE A 22 17.82 -1.11 22.42
N SER A 23 18.10 0.20 22.38
CA SER A 23 18.56 0.92 23.55
C SER A 23 17.45 1.12 24.58
N TRP A 24 16.17 1.04 24.17
CA TRP A 24 15.02 1.24 25.05
C TRP A 24 14.69 -0.01 25.87
N SER A 25 14.39 0.18 27.16
CA SER A 25 13.73 -0.83 27.98
C SER A 25 12.23 -0.92 27.66
N VAL A 26 11.60 -2.03 28.06
CA VAL A 26 10.14 -2.18 27.95
C VAL A 26 9.41 -1.09 28.75
N ASP A 27 9.90 -0.77 29.95
CA ASP A 27 9.34 0.31 30.78
C ASP A 27 9.43 1.67 30.09
N GLN A 28 10.53 1.94 29.37
CA GLN A 28 10.70 3.17 28.59
C GLN A 28 9.75 3.23 27.39
N ILE A 29 9.55 2.12 26.68
CA ILE A 29 8.59 2.07 25.55
C ILE A 29 7.17 2.38 26.04
N LEU A 30 6.80 1.85 27.20
CA LEU A 30 5.49 2.06 27.81
C LEU A 30 5.32 3.44 28.47
N ASN A 31 6.42 4.14 28.75
CA ASN A 31 6.39 5.51 29.25
C ASN A 31 5.98 6.48 28.12
N LYS A 32 4.75 6.99 28.21
CA LYS A 32 4.18 7.91 27.20
C LYS A 32 4.88 9.27 27.14
N ASP A 33 5.68 9.62 28.15
CA ASP A 33 6.36 10.92 28.26
C ASP A 33 7.86 10.85 27.99
N LEU A 34 8.41 9.67 27.65
CA LEU A 34 9.86 9.44 27.50
C LEU A 34 10.56 10.47 26.61
N LEU A 35 9.95 10.82 25.47
CA LEU A 35 10.54 11.70 24.46
C LEU A 35 9.87 13.08 24.42
N ARG A 36 8.98 13.40 25.38
CA ARG A 36 8.20 14.64 25.36
C ARG A 36 9.06 15.89 25.16
N ASP A 37 10.14 16.01 25.92
CA ASP A 37 11.04 17.18 25.88
C ASP A 37 12.03 17.14 24.70
N LYS A 38 12.07 16.03 23.96
CA LYS A 38 12.94 15.81 22.79
C LYS A 38 12.22 16.00 21.46
N VAL A 39 10.92 16.27 21.50
CA VAL A 39 10.06 16.40 20.32
C VAL A 39 9.62 17.85 20.20
N SER A 40 10.06 18.52 19.15
CA SER A 40 9.71 19.90 18.85
C SER A 40 8.63 19.98 17.76
N LYS A 41 7.87 21.08 17.78
CA LYS A 41 6.91 21.40 16.73
C LYS A 41 7.61 21.49 15.37
N ILE A 42 7.08 20.80 14.37
CA ILE A 42 7.62 20.86 13.00
C ILE A 42 7.25 22.23 12.41
N PRO A 43 8.25 23.06 12.02
CA PRO A 43 7.98 24.37 11.42
C PRO A 43 7.26 24.27 10.08
N ASP A 44 6.61 25.37 9.67
CA ASP A 44 6.17 25.52 8.29
C ASP A 44 7.41 25.71 7.41
N THR A 45 8.20 26.76 7.66
CA THR A 45 9.39 27.11 6.88
C THR A 45 10.69 26.66 7.55
N PHE A 46 11.70 26.36 6.73
CA PHE A 46 13.02 25.92 7.15
C PHE A 46 14.11 26.79 6.51
N HIS A 47 15.22 27.00 7.22
CA HIS A 47 16.33 27.84 6.75
C HIS A 47 17.42 27.03 6.05
N SER A 48 17.49 25.72 6.30
CA SER A 48 18.49 24.83 5.72
C SER A 48 17.96 23.40 5.58
N MET A 49 18.62 22.63 4.71
CA MET A 49 18.37 21.20 4.54
C MET A 49 18.60 20.43 5.84
N GLU A 50 19.61 20.82 6.61
CA GLU A 50 19.90 20.25 7.92
C GLU A 50 18.74 20.50 8.91
N GLN A 51 18.25 21.73 9.03
CA GLN A 51 17.11 22.03 9.90
C GLN A 51 15.87 21.23 9.49
N TYR A 52 15.64 21.12 8.18
CA TYR A 52 14.53 20.36 7.63
C TYR A 52 14.59 18.88 8.01
N MET A 53 15.69 18.20 7.72
CA MET A 53 15.87 16.78 8.04
C MET A 53 15.85 16.51 9.54
N THR A 54 16.51 17.37 10.32
CA THR A 54 16.63 17.19 11.78
C THR A 54 15.29 17.32 12.52
N SER A 55 14.34 18.09 11.96
CA SER A 55 13.01 18.30 12.54
C SER A 55 12.15 17.02 12.59
N PHE A 56 12.45 16.01 11.77
CA PHE A 56 11.64 14.78 11.71
C PHE A 56 12.16 13.64 12.60
N PHE A 57 13.42 13.66 13.07
CA PHE A 57 14.01 12.56 13.84
C PHE A 57 13.29 12.32 15.18
N GLY A 58 13.08 13.38 15.97
CA GLY A 58 12.39 13.28 17.27
C GLY A 58 10.96 12.78 17.14
N PRO A 59 10.10 13.44 16.34
CA PRO A 59 8.74 12.98 16.09
C PRO A 59 8.64 11.56 15.54
N LEU A 60 9.57 11.15 14.67
CA LEU A 60 9.62 9.78 14.13
C LEU A 60 9.93 8.74 15.22
N LEU A 61 10.88 9.02 16.11
CA LEU A 61 11.17 8.12 17.24
C LEU A 61 9.98 8.01 18.20
N GLU A 62 9.31 9.13 18.46
CA GLU A 62 8.12 9.15 19.31
C GLU A 62 6.95 8.41 18.67
N GLU A 63 6.80 8.47 17.35
CA GLU A 63 5.83 7.64 16.63
C GLU A 63 6.18 6.15 16.71
N VAL A 64 7.46 5.77 16.53
CA VAL A 64 7.93 4.37 16.67
C VAL A 64 7.64 3.84 18.08
N ARG A 65 7.94 4.63 19.11
CA ARG A 65 7.63 4.30 20.52
C ARG A 65 6.11 4.15 20.72
N GLY A 66 5.32 5.10 20.21
CA GLY A 66 3.86 5.08 20.27
C GLY A 66 3.25 3.87 19.59
N ASP A 67 3.80 3.46 18.44
CA ASP A 67 3.41 2.25 17.71
C ASP A 67 3.65 0.98 18.55
N MET A 68 4.86 0.82 19.08
CA MET A 68 5.19 -0.32 19.95
C MET A 68 4.33 -0.34 21.22
N CYS A 69 4.13 0.81 21.85
CA CYS A 69 3.30 0.95 23.04
C CYS A 69 1.85 0.52 22.76
N SER A 70 1.26 0.98 21.66
CA SER A 70 -0.09 0.59 21.24
C SER A 70 -0.20 -0.92 20.98
N SER A 71 0.81 -1.52 20.34
CA SER A 71 0.83 -2.98 20.14
C SER A 71 0.98 -3.78 21.44
N MET A 72 1.65 -3.22 22.45
CA MET A 72 1.77 -3.82 23.79
C MET A 72 0.48 -3.68 24.62
N GLU A 73 -0.31 -2.62 24.40
CA GLU A 73 -1.64 -2.47 25.01
C GLU A 73 -2.61 -3.55 24.50
N ASP A 74 -2.53 -3.91 23.22
CA ASP A 74 -3.38 -4.93 22.56
C ASP A 74 -2.76 -6.33 22.49
N ILE A 75 -1.74 -6.61 23.33
CA ILE A 75 -0.90 -7.83 23.23
C ILE A 75 -1.70 -9.15 23.33
N SER A 76 -2.83 -9.17 24.04
CA SER A 76 -3.66 -10.38 24.19
C SER A 76 -4.19 -10.90 22.86
N ARG A 77 -4.42 -10.00 21.89
CA ARG A 77 -4.90 -10.33 20.55
C ARG A 77 -3.75 -10.55 19.54
N ALA A 78 -2.51 -10.27 19.93
CA ALA A 78 -1.37 -10.42 19.05
C ALA A 78 -1.15 -11.88 18.63
N PRO A 79 -0.78 -12.14 17.36
CA PRO A 79 -0.30 -13.44 16.95
C PRO A 79 0.91 -13.86 17.77
N PHE A 80 0.96 -15.13 18.18
CA PHE A 80 2.02 -15.67 19.02
C PHE A 80 2.46 -17.07 18.60
N ALA A 81 3.70 -17.43 18.94
CA ALA A 81 4.25 -18.78 18.76
C ALA A 81 5.13 -19.15 19.96
N SER A 82 5.20 -20.44 20.30
CA SER A 82 6.17 -20.91 21.31
C SER A 82 7.57 -21.00 20.70
N VAL A 83 8.57 -20.62 21.49
CA VAL A 83 9.98 -20.72 21.10
C VAL A 83 10.46 -22.16 21.30
N GLN A 84 11.02 -22.77 20.27
CA GLN A 84 11.52 -24.15 20.32
C GLN A 84 13.01 -24.22 20.65
N SER A 85 13.82 -23.36 20.02
CA SER A 85 15.26 -23.25 20.28
C SER A 85 15.77 -21.84 19.96
N VAL A 86 16.85 -21.45 20.63
CA VAL A 86 17.60 -20.22 20.38
C VAL A 86 19.09 -20.54 20.31
N ASP A 87 19.69 -20.31 19.15
CA ASP A 87 21.08 -20.65 18.86
C ASP A 87 21.86 -19.37 18.52
N ALA A 88 22.96 -19.08 19.22
CA ALA A 88 23.79 -17.92 18.91
C ALA A 88 24.57 -18.14 17.60
N MET A 89 24.37 -17.28 16.59
CA MET A 89 25.08 -17.41 15.30
C MET A 89 26.53 -16.92 15.35
N ARG A 90 26.84 -15.93 16.19
CA ARG A 90 28.20 -15.40 16.40
C ARG A 90 28.34 -14.92 17.85
N LYS A 91 29.30 -15.48 18.62
CA LYS A 91 29.60 -15.03 19.99
C LYS A 91 29.88 -13.51 19.98
N GLY A 92 29.00 -12.71 20.60
CA GLY A 92 29.24 -11.28 20.89
C GLY A 92 28.46 -10.23 20.08
N LYS A 93 27.79 -10.58 18.97
CA LYS A 93 27.05 -9.59 18.12
C LYS A 93 25.53 -9.53 18.34
N GLY A 94 24.99 -10.24 19.33
CA GLY A 94 23.55 -10.24 19.64
C GLY A 94 22.67 -10.79 18.51
N LEU A 95 23.25 -11.64 17.66
CA LEU A 95 22.59 -12.27 16.52
C LEU A 95 22.28 -13.74 16.87
N TYR A 96 21.03 -14.12 16.70
CA TYR A 96 20.51 -15.42 17.10
C TYR A 96 19.73 -16.05 15.94
N GLU A 97 19.78 -17.37 15.83
CA GLU A 97 18.80 -18.18 15.11
C GLU A 97 17.73 -18.63 16.11
N ILE A 98 16.47 -18.34 15.83
CA ILE A 98 15.34 -18.81 16.63
C ILE A 98 14.51 -19.75 15.77
N LYS A 99 14.12 -20.89 16.35
CA LYS A 99 13.12 -21.78 15.79
C LYS A 99 11.80 -21.62 16.55
N LEU A 100 10.71 -21.35 15.84
CA LEU A 100 9.39 -21.17 16.42
C LEU A 100 8.43 -22.31 16.05
N ASP A 101 7.46 -22.57 16.92
CA ASP A 101 6.30 -23.41 16.61
C ASP A 101 5.32 -22.67 15.67
N ARG A 102 4.22 -23.35 15.30
CA ARG A 102 3.15 -22.75 14.51
C ARG A 102 2.54 -21.54 15.22
N TRP A 103 2.43 -20.43 14.48
CA TRP A 103 1.75 -19.22 14.92
C TRP A 103 0.27 -19.48 15.20
N ARG A 104 -0.20 -18.96 16.34
CA ARG A 104 -1.57 -19.03 16.86
C ARG A 104 -2.10 -17.62 17.13
N GLY A 105 -3.42 -17.47 17.19
CA GLY A 105 -4.09 -16.16 17.34
C GLY A 105 -4.57 -15.60 15.99
N GLY A 106 -5.72 -14.92 16.02
CA GLY A 106 -6.38 -14.39 14.82
C GLY A 106 -5.72 -13.12 14.31
N SER A 107 -5.51 -13.04 12.99
CA SER A 107 -5.16 -11.79 12.30
C SER A 107 -6.38 -10.87 12.27
N HIS A 108 -6.24 -9.65 12.79
CA HIS A 108 -7.17 -8.59 12.44
C HIS A 108 -6.99 -8.27 10.95
N GLY A 109 -8.01 -8.56 10.15
CA GLY A 109 -8.21 -7.92 8.83
C GLY A 109 -7.35 -8.44 7.66
N CYS A 110 -7.25 -9.75 7.46
CA CYS A 110 -7.14 -10.39 6.13
C CYS A 110 -7.36 -11.89 6.32
N GLY A 111 -8.25 -12.50 5.53
CA GLY A 111 -8.88 -13.79 5.82
C GLY A 111 -7.95 -14.95 6.18
N THR A 112 -8.43 -15.84 7.05
CA THR A 112 -8.10 -17.28 7.29
C THR A 112 -6.66 -17.80 7.27
N GLU A 113 -5.64 -17.01 6.95
CA GLU A 113 -4.23 -17.40 7.03
C GLU A 113 -3.59 -16.84 8.30
N GLY A 114 -2.98 -17.72 9.10
CA GLY A 114 -2.22 -17.32 10.28
C GLY A 114 -1.05 -16.40 9.94
N TYR A 115 -0.66 -15.55 10.88
CA TYR A 115 0.47 -14.63 10.75
C TYR A 115 1.77 -15.35 10.34
N ARG A 116 2.53 -14.73 9.44
CA ARG A 116 3.85 -15.20 8.99
C ARG A 116 4.89 -14.10 9.25
N PRO A 117 5.98 -14.39 9.97
CA PRO A 117 7.07 -13.45 10.21
C PRO A 117 7.70 -12.94 8.91
N LYS A 118 8.08 -11.68 8.90
CA LYS A 118 8.71 -10.93 7.82
C LYS A 118 9.94 -10.20 8.34
N ALA A 119 10.82 -9.79 7.42
CA ALA A 119 11.96 -8.95 7.77
C ALA A 119 11.50 -7.63 8.41
N ALA A 120 12.27 -7.17 9.39
CA ALA A 120 12.01 -6.02 10.26
C ALA A 120 10.71 -6.09 11.08
N ASP A 121 10.11 -7.28 11.24
CA ASP A 121 9.15 -7.49 12.32
C ASP A 121 9.86 -7.38 13.66
N VAL A 122 9.20 -6.70 14.60
CA VAL A 122 9.61 -6.61 16.00
C VAL A 122 8.70 -7.51 16.81
N LEU A 123 9.29 -8.44 17.56
CA LEU A 123 8.57 -9.38 18.40
C LEU A 123 8.96 -9.18 19.87
N LEU A 124 8.02 -9.46 20.76
CA LEU A 124 8.24 -9.54 22.20
C LEU A 124 8.38 -11.01 22.59
N ILE A 125 9.50 -11.37 23.22
CA ILE A 125 9.68 -12.68 23.86
C ILE A 125 9.43 -12.54 25.35
N SER A 126 8.56 -13.39 25.91
CA SER A 126 8.26 -13.45 27.35
C SER A 126 8.04 -14.88 27.83
N GLU A 127 8.24 -15.13 29.13
CA GLU A 127 8.04 -16.44 29.78
C GLU A 127 6.58 -16.85 29.88
N THR A 128 5.67 -15.89 29.94
CA THR A 128 4.23 -16.11 29.96
C THR A 128 3.57 -15.34 28.85
N ARG A 129 2.30 -15.65 28.55
CA ARG A 129 1.51 -14.82 27.64
C ARG A 129 0.84 -13.70 28.44
N PRO A 130 1.32 -12.44 28.36
CA PRO A 130 0.66 -11.33 29.02
C PRO A 130 -0.74 -11.10 28.42
N GLU A 131 -1.71 -10.77 29.28
CA GLU A 131 -3.07 -10.43 28.83
C GLU A 131 -3.24 -8.93 28.61
N ASN A 132 -2.41 -8.12 29.27
CA ASN A 132 -2.49 -6.67 29.23
C ASN A 132 -1.11 -6.02 29.50
N GLN A 133 -1.04 -4.71 29.32
CA GLN A 133 0.15 -3.90 29.58
C GLN A 133 0.70 -4.04 31.00
N SER A 134 -0.16 -4.18 32.02
CA SER A 134 0.27 -4.32 33.41
C SER A 134 1.03 -5.62 33.65
N ASP A 135 0.67 -6.69 32.95
CA ASP A 135 1.38 -7.97 33.04
C ASP A 135 2.75 -7.91 32.35
N ILE A 136 2.85 -7.16 31.25
CA ILE A 136 4.14 -6.85 30.61
C ILE A 136 5.04 -6.08 31.58
N LEU A 137 4.51 -5.06 32.27
CA LEU A 137 5.28 -4.27 33.24
C LEU A 137 5.78 -5.10 34.42
N LYS A 138 4.96 -6.00 34.96
CA LYS A 138 5.37 -6.94 36.04
C LYS A 138 6.52 -7.84 35.60
N GLN A 139 6.62 -8.15 34.31
CA GLN A 139 7.62 -9.05 33.73
C GLN A 139 8.63 -8.31 32.84
N SER A 140 8.77 -6.99 32.99
CA SER A 140 9.58 -6.16 32.07
C SER A 140 11.07 -6.57 32.04
N LYS A 141 11.55 -7.14 33.14
CA LYS A 141 12.93 -7.65 33.27
C LYS A 141 13.17 -8.96 32.49
N SER A 142 12.17 -9.82 32.37
CA SER A 142 12.25 -11.10 31.62
C SER A 142 11.83 -10.98 30.16
N CYS A 143 11.28 -9.83 29.76
CA CYS A 143 10.92 -9.55 28.38
C CYS A 143 12.14 -9.19 27.52
N VAL A 144 12.22 -9.75 26.31
CA VAL A 144 13.25 -9.43 25.31
C VAL A 144 12.58 -8.96 24.02
N ILE A 145 13.07 -7.85 23.48
CA ILE A 145 12.61 -7.33 22.18
C ILE A 145 13.55 -7.87 21.11
N ILE A 146 12.99 -8.47 20.07
CA ILE A 146 13.75 -9.01 18.95
C ILE A 146 13.34 -8.36 17.64
N TRP A 147 14.32 -8.19 16.75
CA TRP A 147 14.15 -7.66 15.39
C TRP A 147 14.49 -8.76 14.40
N VAL A 148 13.55 -9.09 13.53
CA VAL A 148 13.70 -10.15 12.54
C VAL A 148 14.52 -9.66 11.35
N ASN A 149 15.64 -10.31 11.06
CA ASN A 149 16.47 -9.97 9.89
C ASN A 149 16.09 -10.78 8.67
N LYS A 150 15.98 -12.11 8.83
CA LYS A 150 15.70 -13.05 7.74
C LYS A 150 14.84 -14.18 8.25
N VAL A 151 13.90 -14.65 7.43
CA VAL A 151 13.01 -15.77 7.74
C VAL A 151 13.26 -16.87 6.72
N GLN A 152 13.42 -18.11 7.19
CA GLN A 152 13.63 -19.32 6.38
C GLN A 152 12.79 -20.46 6.94
N GLY A 153 11.59 -20.65 6.40
CA GLY A 153 10.63 -21.62 6.95
C GLY A 153 10.22 -21.28 8.38
N ASN A 154 10.45 -22.19 9.33
CA ASN A 154 10.20 -21.99 10.76
C ASN A 154 11.40 -21.44 11.55
N LYS A 155 12.53 -21.22 10.86
CA LYS A 155 13.73 -20.59 11.43
C LYS A 155 13.78 -19.12 11.07
N MET A 156 14.25 -18.30 11.99
CA MET A 156 14.48 -16.89 11.75
C MET A 156 15.81 -16.45 12.34
N THR A 157 16.53 -15.61 11.61
CA THR A 157 17.68 -14.90 12.13
C THR A 157 17.20 -13.58 12.71
N VAL A 158 17.53 -13.32 13.97
CA VAL A 158 17.08 -12.14 14.71
C VAL A 158 18.23 -11.44 15.41
N LYS A 159 18.08 -10.14 15.64
CA LYS A 159 18.89 -9.37 16.59
C LYS A 159 18.05 -9.17 17.85
N ALA A 160 18.66 -9.26 19.03
CA ALA A 160 17.95 -9.11 20.30
C ALA A 160 18.44 -7.90 21.09
N SER A 161 17.53 -7.24 21.82
CA SER A 161 17.86 -6.11 22.71
C SER A 161 18.73 -6.52 23.89
N ARG A 162 18.63 -7.77 24.33
CA ARG A 162 19.39 -8.35 25.45
C ARG A 162 19.91 -9.74 25.08
N ARG A 163 20.85 -10.25 25.88
CA ARG A 163 21.34 -11.62 25.69
C ARG A 163 20.21 -12.60 26.01
N MET A 164 19.92 -13.48 25.06
CA MET A 164 19.05 -14.63 25.26
C MET A 164 19.89 -15.83 25.65
N GLU A 165 19.34 -16.70 26.49
CA GLU A 165 19.94 -17.99 26.84
C GLU A 165 20.09 -18.85 25.57
N THR A 166 21.22 -19.56 25.43
CA THR A 166 21.51 -20.43 24.27
C THR A 166 22.05 -21.77 24.73
N GLY A 167 21.51 -22.88 24.24
CA GLY A 167 22.00 -24.22 24.56
C GLY A 167 20.91 -25.29 24.52
N ALA A 168 21.27 -26.47 24.01
CA ALA A 168 20.47 -27.68 24.05
C ALA A 168 20.78 -28.47 25.33
N HIS A 169 19.75 -29.03 25.96
CA HIS A 169 19.76 -29.85 27.19
C HIS A 169 20.05 -29.16 28.51
N GLY A 170 18.97 -28.93 29.28
CA GLY A 170 18.86 -29.45 30.64
C GLY A 170 19.56 -28.70 31.77
N ASP A 171 20.86 -28.42 31.67
CA ASP A 171 21.65 -28.01 32.82
C ASP A 171 22.55 -26.82 32.49
N GLU A 172 22.07 -25.64 32.87
CA GLU A 172 22.78 -24.42 33.31
C GLU A 172 21.90 -23.21 32.97
N ARG A 173 20.97 -22.89 33.87
CA ARG A 173 20.28 -21.58 33.86
C ARG A 173 21.31 -20.50 34.20
N GLN A 174 21.81 -19.77 33.20
CA GLN A 174 22.44 -18.47 33.44
C GLN A 174 21.38 -17.39 33.23
N GLN A 175 21.08 -16.63 34.28
CA GLN A 175 20.13 -15.51 34.28
C GLN A 175 20.26 -14.63 33.04
N ILE A 176 19.11 -14.22 32.47
CA ILE A 176 18.98 -13.16 31.46
C ILE A 176 19.88 -11.98 31.86
N GLY A 177 20.97 -11.79 31.14
CA GLY A 177 22.01 -10.84 31.47
C GLY A 177 21.56 -9.38 31.31
N VAL A 178 22.09 -8.52 32.18
CA VAL A 178 21.89 -7.06 32.22
C VAL A 178 22.16 -6.41 30.86
N ASN A 179 21.39 -5.36 30.55
CA ASN A 179 21.41 -4.63 29.29
C ASN A 179 22.85 -4.21 28.90
N LYS A 180 23.33 -4.62 27.72
CA LYS A 180 24.66 -4.25 27.22
C LYS A 180 24.81 -2.71 27.12
N TYR A 181 23.70 -2.00 26.99
CA TYR A 181 23.66 -0.55 26.86
C TYR A 181 23.55 0.19 28.21
N GLU A 182 23.13 -0.45 29.31
CA GLU A 182 23.17 0.20 30.64
C GLU A 182 24.61 0.45 31.11
N LYS A 183 25.53 -0.49 30.79
CA LYS A 183 26.96 -0.32 31.08
C LYS A 183 27.60 0.84 30.30
N LEU A 184 27.10 1.12 29.09
CA LEU A 184 27.62 2.20 28.25
C LEU A 184 27.19 3.60 28.72
N TYR A 185 26.18 3.69 29.60
CA TYR A 185 25.73 4.96 30.18
C TYR A 185 26.36 5.27 31.55
N ALA A 186 26.90 4.26 32.25
CA ALA A 186 27.50 4.43 33.57
C ALA A 186 28.96 4.90 33.52
N GLU A 187 29.67 4.61 32.45
CA GLU A 187 31.07 5.02 32.25
C GLU A 187 31.12 6.12 31.18
N GLY A 188 31.49 7.33 31.58
CA GLY A 188 31.68 8.45 30.65
C GLY A 188 32.70 8.09 29.56
N PHE A 189 32.23 7.97 28.33
CA PHE A 189 33.04 7.57 27.18
C PHE A 189 33.93 8.72 26.71
N ASP A 190 35.19 8.68 27.11
CA ASP A 190 36.29 9.43 26.47
C ASP A 190 37.27 8.43 25.84
N LYS A 191 37.71 8.72 24.59
CA LYS A 191 38.85 8.13 23.86
C LYS A 191 38.76 6.70 23.29
N SER A 192 37.86 6.44 22.35
CA SER A 192 38.06 5.35 21.36
C SER A 192 37.39 5.64 20.03
N TRP A 193 37.80 6.72 19.35
CA TRP A 193 37.36 6.98 17.96
C TRP A 193 38.45 7.45 17.00
N GLU A 194 39.73 7.55 17.42
CA GLU A 194 40.82 7.96 16.51
C GLU A 194 41.36 6.85 15.58
N MET A 195 40.80 5.63 15.59
CA MET A 195 41.35 4.51 14.81
C MET A 195 40.59 4.13 13.53
N LEU A 196 39.46 4.78 13.20
CA LEU A 196 38.63 4.37 12.05
C LEU A 196 38.62 5.35 10.86
N ASP A 197 39.29 6.50 10.97
CA ASP A 197 39.41 7.45 9.84
C ASP A 197 40.68 7.26 8.99
N GLN A 198 41.63 6.42 9.41
CA GLN A 198 42.87 6.19 8.64
C GLN A 198 42.78 5.07 7.58
N GLU A 199 41.72 4.26 7.55
CA GLU A 199 41.54 3.22 6.51
C GLU A 199 40.71 3.67 5.29
N ALA A 200 40.15 4.89 5.30
CA ALA A 200 39.41 5.46 4.17
C ALA A 200 40.27 6.26 3.17
N MET A 201 41.57 6.45 3.46
CA MET A 201 42.48 7.34 2.71
C MET A 201 43.86 6.71 2.46
N ALA A 202 43.94 5.61 1.71
CA ALA A 202 45.21 5.16 1.11
C ALA A 202 44.99 4.34 -0.19
N PRO A 203 45.67 4.65 -1.31
CA PRO A 203 45.49 3.95 -2.59
C PRO A 203 46.63 2.99 -2.98
N LYS A 204 46.33 2.07 -3.93
CA LYS A 204 47.23 1.18 -4.75
C LYS A 204 47.76 -0.08 -4.04
N SER A 205 48.17 -1.22 -4.63
CA SER A 205 48.20 -1.85 -5.96
C SER A 205 48.83 -3.27 -5.82
N ARG A 206 48.54 -4.19 -6.77
CA ARG A 206 49.21 -5.45 -7.23
C ARG A 206 50.33 -6.19 -6.44
N ASN A 207 50.20 -7.54 -6.46
CA ASN A 207 51.20 -8.65 -6.42
C ASN A 207 52.00 -8.86 -5.10
N SER A 208 52.45 -10.04 -4.63
CA SER A 208 52.54 -11.44 -5.10
C SER A 208 52.94 -12.39 -3.94
N SER A 209 52.73 -13.71 -4.14
CA SER A 209 53.49 -14.89 -3.65
C SER A 209 53.54 -15.24 -2.14
N VAL A 210 53.02 -16.40 -1.67
CA VAL A 210 53.55 -17.80 -1.65
C VAL A 210 53.95 -18.20 -0.21
N ASN A 211 53.23 -19.14 0.43
CA ASN A 211 53.80 -20.41 0.95
C ASN A 211 52.79 -21.36 1.66
N GLN A 212 52.60 -22.52 1.02
CA GLN A 212 52.35 -23.92 1.46
C GLN A 212 52.14 -24.32 2.94
N LYS A 213 51.15 -25.20 3.19
CA LYS A 213 51.29 -26.68 3.42
C LYS A 213 49.92 -27.30 3.83
N VAL A 214 49.28 -28.09 2.95
CA VAL A 214 49.21 -29.58 2.86
C VAL A 214 48.22 -30.26 3.84
N TRP A 215 47.35 -31.08 3.23
CA TRP A 215 46.18 -31.81 3.72
C TRP A 215 46.50 -33.15 4.42
N LYS A 216 45.54 -33.66 5.21
CA LYS A 216 45.25 -35.11 5.33
C LYS A 216 43.74 -35.38 5.50
N GLU A 217 43.21 -36.24 4.64
CA GLU A 217 41.86 -36.85 4.67
C GLU A 217 41.79 -38.07 5.62
N PRO A 218 40.57 -38.52 6.02
CA PRO A 218 40.36 -39.73 6.82
C PRO A 218 39.95 -40.95 5.96
N PRO A 219 40.12 -42.19 6.45
CA PRO A 219 39.73 -43.39 5.71
C PRO A 219 38.28 -43.85 5.99
N ASN A 220 37.70 -44.45 4.94
CA ASN A 220 36.45 -45.20 4.88
C ASN A 220 36.56 -46.57 5.57
N ASP A 221 35.47 -47.06 6.16
CA ASP A 221 35.16 -48.49 6.07
C ASP A 221 33.64 -48.80 6.03
N ARG A 222 33.32 -49.83 5.23
CA ARG A 222 31.98 -50.23 4.74
C ARG A 222 31.39 -51.36 5.63
N LYS A 223 30.07 -51.52 5.85
CA LYS A 223 29.08 -52.37 5.10
C LYS A 223 27.90 -52.64 6.09
N ARG A 224 26.62 -52.36 5.77
CA ARG A 224 25.54 -53.19 5.17
C ARG A 224 25.02 -54.43 5.97
N SER A 225 23.76 -54.36 6.46
CA SER A 225 22.60 -55.29 6.25
C SER A 225 21.39 -54.70 7.02
N LYS A 226 20.17 -54.47 6.49
CA LYS A 226 19.09 -55.23 5.79
C LYS A 226 18.04 -55.88 6.71
N ASN A 227 16.77 -55.50 6.45
CA ASN A 227 15.46 -56.17 6.66
C ASN A 227 14.75 -55.94 8.01
N SER A 228 13.63 -55.19 8.02
CA SER A 228 12.19 -55.61 7.93
C SER A 228 11.70 -56.19 9.26
N THR A 229 10.66 -55.68 9.94
CA THR A 229 9.21 -55.71 9.61
C THR A 229 8.45 -54.96 10.72
N ASP A 230 7.35 -54.29 10.40
CA ASP A 230 6.29 -53.92 11.38
C ASP A 230 5.65 -55.20 11.97
N PRO A 231 5.17 -55.20 13.23
CA PRO A 231 3.74 -54.89 13.44
C PRO A 231 3.37 -54.16 14.75
N GLN A 232 2.21 -53.49 14.64
CA GLN A 232 1.20 -53.17 15.66
C GLN A 232 1.17 -54.05 16.93
N GLU A 233 0.98 -53.41 18.10
CA GLU A 233 -0.16 -53.54 19.06
C GLU A 233 0.21 -53.37 20.56
N GLN A 234 -0.59 -52.51 21.21
CA GLN A 234 -1.12 -52.56 22.59
C GLN A 234 -0.21 -52.28 23.83
N ASN A 235 -0.69 -51.31 24.63
CA ASN A 235 -0.81 -51.23 26.11
C ASN A 235 0.22 -52.05 26.95
N GLU A 236 0.90 -51.53 27.97
CA GLU A 236 0.39 -50.79 29.12
C GLU A 236 1.56 -50.45 30.07
N THR A 237 1.40 -49.41 30.89
CA THR A 237 2.11 -49.14 32.16
C THR A 237 3.61 -48.79 32.17
N GLY A 238 3.88 -47.56 32.64
CA GLY A 238 4.78 -47.41 33.79
C GLY A 238 6.15 -46.79 33.56
N ILE A 239 6.26 -45.53 33.99
CA ILE A 239 7.36 -45.00 34.82
C ILE A 239 8.58 -44.40 34.09
N TYR A 240 8.78 -43.10 34.39
CA TYR A 240 9.90 -42.21 34.06
C TYR A 240 10.16 -41.88 32.58
N GLY A 241 9.17 -41.26 31.96
CA GLY A 241 9.42 -40.38 30.81
C GLY A 241 10.21 -39.16 31.25
N ASN A 242 11.48 -39.10 30.87
CA ASN A 242 12.35 -37.93 30.94
C ASN A 242 11.71 -36.82 30.09
N SER A 243 10.81 -36.05 30.70
CA SER A 243 10.19 -34.89 30.06
C SER A 243 11.29 -33.89 29.78
N SER A 244 11.75 -33.83 28.53
CA SER A 244 12.45 -32.65 28.03
C SER A 244 11.54 -31.45 28.32
N ARG A 245 11.85 -30.70 29.38
CA ARG A 245 11.15 -29.48 29.75
C ARG A 245 11.19 -28.56 28.53
N ARG A 246 10.06 -28.47 27.82
CA ARG A 246 9.86 -27.57 26.69
C ARG A 246 10.20 -26.16 27.12
N TRP A 247 10.96 -25.45 26.30
CA TRP A 247 11.15 -24.00 26.42
C TRP A 247 9.77 -23.34 26.56
N SER A 248 9.54 -22.64 27.66
CA SER A 248 8.25 -22.03 27.99
C SER A 248 8.15 -20.58 27.53
N PHE A 249 8.96 -20.14 26.57
CA PHE A 249 8.91 -18.77 26.06
C PHE A 249 7.92 -18.64 24.90
N TYR A 250 7.27 -17.48 24.82
CA TYR A 250 6.35 -17.11 23.77
C TYR A 250 6.92 -15.91 23.01
N ALA A 251 6.92 -15.98 21.68
CA ALA A 251 7.18 -14.85 20.79
C ALA A 251 5.84 -14.28 20.32
N MET A 252 5.63 -12.98 20.51
CA MET A 252 4.41 -12.27 20.13
C MET A 252 4.74 -11.12 19.18
N TYR A 253 3.91 -10.95 18.15
CA TYR A 253 4.10 -9.87 17.18
C TYR A 253 3.75 -8.50 17.79
N LEU A 254 4.63 -7.50 17.61
CA LEU A 254 4.34 -6.12 17.97
C LEU A 254 4.03 -5.28 16.72
N THR A 255 5.01 -5.06 15.86
CA THR A 255 4.88 -4.18 14.68
C THR A 255 5.94 -4.51 13.63
N ASN A 256 5.81 -3.92 12.44
CA ASN A 256 6.81 -4.03 11.37
C ASN A 256 7.49 -2.68 11.14
N MET A 257 8.81 -2.65 11.23
CA MET A 257 9.59 -1.41 11.22
C MET A 257 10.09 -0.98 9.83
N ILE A 258 9.73 -1.67 8.74
CA ILE A 258 10.26 -1.37 7.39
C ILE A 258 10.04 0.10 7.02
N THR A 259 8.82 0.62 7.21
CA THR A 259 8.50 2.00 6.80
C THR A 259 9.30 3.02 7.61
N TYR A 260 9.37 2.86 8.92
CA TYR A 260 10.14 3.76 9.78
C TYR A 260 11.65 3.70 9.49
N ASP A 261 12.20 2.50 9.27
CA ASP A 261 13.62 2.31 8.96
C ASP A 261 13.99 2.95 7.61
N ARG A 262 13.12 2.83 6.60
CA ARG A 262 13.30 3.50 5.31
C ARG A 262 13.33 5.02 5.46
N VAL A 263 12.39 5.60 6.22
CA VAL A 263 12.38 7.04 6.51
C VAL A 263 13.63 7.45 7.29
N TRP A 264 14.02 6.67 8.30
CA TRP A 264 15.23 6.93 9.10
C TRP A 264 16.50 7.02 8.25
N ILE A 265 16.69 6.05 7.33
CA ILE A 265 17.83 6.03 6.42
C ILE A 265 17.79 7.23 5.47
N VAL A 266 16.61 7.58 4.95
CA VAL A 266 16.39 8.71 4.04
C VAL A 266 16.70 10.03 4.74
N LEU A 267 16.26 10.23 5.98
CA LEU A 267 16.58 11.42 6.77
C LEU A 267 18.09 11.57 6.98
N ARG A 268 18.80 10.47 7.31
CA ARG A 268 20.26 10.49 7.47
C ARG A 268 20.99 10.82 6.16
N ARG A 269 20.55 10.24 5.04
CA ARG A 269 21.09 10.56 3.71
C ARG A 269 20.81 12.01 3.33
N GLY A 270 19.63 12.53 3.67
CA GLY A 270 19.25 13.92 3.41
C GLY A 270 20.18 14.95 4.05
N LEU A 271 20.90 14.61 5.11
CA LEU A 271 21.89 15.49 5.75
C LEU A 271 23.13 15.73 4.88
N THR A 272 23.43 14.84 3.93
CA THR A 272 24.61 14.94 3.05
C THR A 272 24.28 15.16 1.58
N MET A 273 22.99 15.16 1.22
CA MET A 273 22.54 15.37 -0.15
C MET A 273 22.17 16.83 -0.41
N ASP A 274 22.54 17.31 -1.59
CA ASP A 274 22.04 18.56 -2.13
C ASP A 274 20.90 18.28 -3.13
N SER A 275 19.73 18.84 -2.86
CA SER A 275 18.53 18.68 -3.69
C SER A 275 17.89 20.04 -3.92
N ARG A 276 18.14 20.60 -5.11
CA ARG A 276 17.59 21.91 -5.54
C ARG A 276 16.07 22.00 -5.36
N ILE A 277 15.36 20.91 -5.66
CA ILE A 277 13.90 20.87 -5.54
C ILE A 277 13.44 20.94 -4.07
N ILE A 278 14.16 20.30 -3.14
CA ILE A 278 13.83 20.36 -1.70
C ILE A 278 14.18 21.73 -1.14
N LEU A 279 15.33 22.30 -1.52
CA LEU A 279 15.73 23.66 -1.13
C LEU A 279 14.65 24.69 -1.52
N ASN A 280 14.06 24.54 -2.71
CA ASN A 280 12.96 25.39 -3.15
C ASN A 280 11.70 25.25 -2.30
N MET A 281 11.47 24.09 -1.66
CA MET A 281 10.30 23.82 -0.79
C MET A 281 10.49 24.24 0.67
N LEU A 282 11.68 24.70 1.07
CA LEU A 282 11.96 25.04 2.48
C LEU A 282 11.29 26.35 2.92
N GLY A 283 11.18 27.33 2.01
CA GLY A 283 10.60 28.63 2.29
C GLY A 283 9.27 28.87 1.58
N LYS A 284 8.66 30.05 1.85
CA LYS A 284 7.55 30.56 1.04
C LYS A 284 8.00 30.69 -0.41
N ASN A 285 7.08 30.43 -1.35
CA ASN A 285 7.39 30.47 -2.77
C ASN A 285 7.61 31.92 -3.26
N ASN A 286 8.85 32.41 -3.17
CA ASN A 286 9.22 33.74 -3.67
C ASN A 286 9.44 33.76 -5.20
N HIS A 287 9.47 32.60 -5.87
CA HIS A 287 9.77 32.46 -7.30
C HIS A 287 8.54 32.07 -8.12
N ALA A 288 7.51 32.91 -8.08
CA ALA A 288 6.41 32.89 -9.03
C ALA A 288 6.80 33.46 -10.42
N ILE A 289 8.04 33.26 -10.88
CA ILE A 289 8.38 33.56 -12.29
C ILE A 289 7.80 32.41 -13.12
N ARG A 290 6.56 32.60 -13.58
CA ARG A 290 5.74 31.61 -14.32
C ARG A 290 6.38 31.16 -15.64
N HIS A 291 7.36 31.90 -16.15
CA HIS A 291 8.02 31.64 -17.44
C HIS A 291 9.53 31.54 -17.29
N CYS A 292 10.11 30.52 -17.94
CA CYS A 292 11.55 30.43 -18.10
C CYS A 292 11.96 31.29 -19.29
N ASN A 293 12.84 32.27 -19.07
CA ASN A 293 13.27 33.20 -20.12
C ASN A 293 14.07 32.53 -21.26
N TYR A 294 14.47 31.27 -21.07
CA TYR A 294 15.32 30.51 -21.99
C TYR A 294 14.56 29.41 -22.74
N CYS A 295 13.30 29.13 -22.38
CA CYS A 295 12.53 28.05 -22.99
C CYS A 295 11.47 28.62 -23.94
N SER A 296 11.58 28.28 -25.22
CA SER A 296 10.49 28.41 -26.20
C SER A 296 9.41 27.38 -25.89
N ASN A 297 8.53 27.68 -24.94
CA ASN A 297 7.47 26.75 -24.59
C ASN A 297 6.45 26.67 -25.75
N LYS A 298 6.09 25.45 -26.17
CA LYS A 298 4.86 25.23 -26.94
C LYS A 298 3.73 26.01 -26.28
N SER A 299 2.89 26.65 -27.09
CA SER A 299 1.77 27.40 -26.52
C SER A 299 0.90 26.46 -25.68
N TYR A 300 0.33 27.01 -24.62
CA TYR A 300 -0.59 26.27 -23.76
C TYR A 300 -1.73 25.63 -24.58
N ASP A 301 -2.14 26.30 -25.66
CA ASP A 301 -3.17 25.88 -26.60
C ASP A 301 -2.74 24.71 -27.50
N GLU A 302 -1.47 24.63 -27.91
CA GLU A 302 -0.95 23.45 -28.62
C GLU A 302 -0.98 22.18 -27.76
N ILE A 303 -0.63 22.30 -26.47
CA ILE A 303 -0.67 21.16 -25.55
C ILE A 303 -2.13 20.73 -25.33
N LYS A 304 -3.04 21.69 -25.17
CA LYS A 304 -4.48 21.42 -25.08
C LYS A 304 -5.03 20.77 -26.35
N GLY A 305 -4.59 21.19 -27.52
CA GLY A 305 -4.95 20.59 -28.81
C GLY A 305 -4.61 19.10 -28.87
N GLY A 306 -3.44 18.69 -28.37
CA GLY A 306 -3.05 17.28 -28.26
C GLY A 306 -3.86 16.47 -27.24
N LEU A 307 -4.62 17.12 -26.36
CA LEU A 307 -5.40 16.48 -25.30
C LEU A 307 -6.89 16.33 -25.65
N CYS A 308 -7.35 16.84 -26.81
CA CYS A 308 -8.77 16.90 -27.17
C CYS A 308 -9.46 15.53 -27.15
N ASN A 309 -8.71 14.45 -27.43
CA ASN A 309 -9.25 13.09 -27.51
C ASN A 309 -9.54 12.45 -26.14
N PHE A 310 -8.97 12.97 -25.04
CA PHE A 310 -9.09 12.37 -23.71
C PHE A 310 -10.37 12.76 -22.95
N LYS A 311 -11.27 13.56 -23.56
CA LYS A 311 -12.57 13.99 -22.98
C LYS A 311 -12.44 14.59 -21.56
N LEU A 312 -11.36 15.33 -21.31
CA LEU A 312 -11.12 16.05 -20.06
C LEU A 312 -11.90 17.38 -20.05
N ASN A 313 -12.29 17.85 -18.86
CA ASN A 313 -12.85 19.21 -18.71
C ASN A 313 -11.73 20.28 -18.65
N GLU A 314 -12.10 21.56 -18.72
CA GLU A 314 -11.13 22.67 -18.71
C GLU A 314 -10.19 22.69 -17.49
N SER A 315 -10.71 22.42 -16.29
CA SER A 315 -9.88 22.40 -15.06
C SER A 315 -8.83 21.28 -15.11
N GLN A 316 -9.20 20.10 -15.63
CA GLN A 316 -8.31 18.96 -15.81
C GLN A 316 -7.30 19.20 -16.93
N LEU A 317 -7.76 19.69 -18.09
CA LEU A 317 -6.89 20.08 -19.21
C LEU A 317 -5.87 21.10 -18.76
N GLY A 318 -6.31 22.09 -17.99
CA GLY A 318 -5.45 23.15 -17.51
C GLY A 318 -4.38 22.64 -16.54
N ALA A 319 -4.74 21.70 -15.66
CA ALA A 319 -3.79 21.04 -14.76
C ALA A 319 -2.75 20.21 -15.54
N VAL A 320 -3.17 19.40 -16.52
CA VAL A 320 -2.27 18.59 -17.35
C VAL A 320 -1.34 19.49 -18.16
N ALA A 321 -1.87 20.46 -18.91
CA ALA A 321 -1.06 21.34 -19.74
C ALA A 321 -0.02 22.14 -18.92
N SER A 322 -0.41 22.59 -17.73
CA SER A 322 0.46 23.28 -16.79
C SER A 322 1.63 22.40 -16.32
N CYS A 323 1.38 21.13 -16.03
CA CYS A 323 2.41 20.17 -15.62
C CYS A 323 3.34 19.80 -16.78
N ILE A 324 2.78 19.51 -17.96
CA ILE A 324 3.54 19.14 -19.17
C ILE A 324 4.42 20.31 -19.65
N SER A 325 3.96 21.55 -19.49
CA SER A 325 4.76 22.75 -19.78
C SER A 325 5.90 22.91 -18.78
N ALA A 326 5.66 22.65 -17.49
CA ALA A 326 6.70 22.72 -16.46
C ALA A 326 7.79 21.67 -16.66
N SER A 327 7.40 20.44 -17.02
CA SER A 327 8.33 19.31 -17.20
C SER A 327 9.23 19.43 -18.44
N ASN A 328 8.97 20.39 -19.34
CA ASN A 328 9.81 20.68 -20.50
C ASN A 328 11.01 21.57 -20.17
N CYS A 329 11.08 22.15 -18.98
CA CYS A 329 12.08 23.14 -18.62
C CYS A 329 13.24 22.52 -17.83
N PHE A 330 14.36 22.25 -18.50
CA PHE A 330 15.60 21.76 -17.84
C PHE A 330 16.34 22.83 -17.02
N HIS A 331 15.99 24.10 -17.18
CA HIS A 331 16.64 25.21 -16.46
C HIS A 331 16.08 25.43 -15.05
N ARG A 332 14.91 24.86 -14.73
CA ARG A 332 14.20 25.14 -13.47
C ARG A 332 13.50 23.92 -12.93
N SER A 333 13.71 23.67 -11.65
CA SER A 333 12.91 22.71 -10.89
C SER A 333 11.52 23.27 -10.59
N SER A 334 10.49 22.43 -10.58
CA SER A 334 9.10 22.88 -10.37
C SER A 334 8.32 21.99 -9.43
N VAL A 335 7.57 22.60 -8.51
CA VAL A 335 6.57 21.91 -7.68
C VAL A 335 5.20 22.32 -8.15
N ARG A 336 4.36 21.33 -8.48
CA ARG A 336 2.98 21.53 -8.87
C ARG A 336 2.06 20.82 -7.89
N LEU A 337 1.00 21.52 -7.48
CA LEU A 337 -0.05 20.97 -6.64
C LEU A 337 -1.32 20.85 -7.47
N ILE A 338 -1.95 19.68 -7.47
CA ILE A 338 -3.30 19.48 -8.00
C ILE A 338 -4.21 19.17 -6.82
N TRP A 339 -5.28 19.95 -6.68
CA TRP A 339 -6.30 19.75 -5.68
C TRP A 339 -7.50 19.08 -6.31
N GLY A 340 -7.73 17.83 -5.93
CA GLY A 340 -8.81 17.03 -6.50
C GLY A 340 -9.79 16.55 -5.43
N PRO A 341 -10.89 17.29 -5.21
CA PRO A 341 -12.00 16.85 -4.39
C PRO A 341 -12.59 15.48 -4.83
N PRO A 342 -13.41 14.82 -4.00
CA PRO A 342 -14.00 13.52 -4.33
C PRO A 342 -14.77 13.53 -5.65
N GLY A 343 -14.51 12.53 -6.49
CA GLY A 343 -15.21 12.36 -7.76
C GLY A 343 -14.77 13.30 -8.88
N THR A 344 -13.75 14.14 -8.70
CA THR A 344 -13.28 15.11 -9.71
C THR A 344 -12.36 14.53 -10.80
N GLY A 345 -12.11 13.23 -10.76
CA GLY A 345 -11.28 12.55 -11.76
C GLY A 345 -9.78 12.72 -11.56
N LYS A 346 -9.29 12.80 -10.32
CA LYS A 346 -7.85 12.80 -9.97
C LYS A 346 -7.06 11.73 -10.73
N THR A 347 -7.46 10.47 -10.56
CA THR A 347 -6.82 9.31 -11.18
C THR A 347 -6.84 9.38 -12.71
N THR A 348 -7.94 9.85 -13.30
CA THR A 348 -8.05 10.03 -14.77
C THR A 348 -7.11 11.13 -15.27
N THR A 349 -7.09 12.28 -14.59
CA THR A 349 -6.21 13.40 -14.90
C THR A 349 -4.74 12.98 -14.81
N LEU A 350 -4.40 12.22 -13.76
CA LEU A 350 -3.08 11.66 -13.55
C LEU A 350 -2.70 10.65 -14.65
N ALA A 351 -3.58 9.72 -14.99
CA ALA A 351 -3.29 8.73 -16.03
C ALA A 351 -3.06 9.38 -17.41
N VAL A 352 -3.86 10.38 -17.79
CA VAL A 352 -3.64 11.12 -19.05
C VAL A 352 -2.31 11.88 -19.03
N MET A 353 -1.96 12.49 -17.90
CA MET A 353 -0.68 13.19 -17.76
C MET A 353 0.52 12.24 -17.83
N LEU A 354 0.47 11.09 -17.15
CA LEU A 354 1.52 10.07 -17.22
C LEU A 354 1.67 9.55 -18.64
N HIS A 355 0.55 9.34 -19.34
CA HIS A 355 0.54 8.97 -20.74
C HIS A 355 1.28 10.00 -21.62
N MET A 356 0.99 11.30 -21.44
CA MET A 356 1.65 12.37 -22.19
C MET A 356 3.14 12.53 -21.85
N LEU A 357 3.53 12.36 -20.58
CA LEU A 357 4.93 12.38 -20.15
C LEU A 357 5.70 11.16 -20.70
N LEU A 358 5.06 9.99 -20.74
CA LEU A 358 5.62 8.77 -21.32
C LEU A 358 5.86 8.92 -22.83
N MET A 359 4.93 9.56 -23.55
CA MET A 359 5.09 9.90 -24.97
C MET A 359 6.30 10.80 -25.25
N LYS A 360 6.73 11.59 -24.26
CA LYS A 360 7.94 12.41 -24.32
C LYS A 360 9.22 11.68 -23.90
N LYS A 361 9.16 10.37 -23.66
CA LYS A 361 10.28 9.54 -23.17
C LYS A 361 10.92 10.04 -21.86
N GLN A 362 10.17 10.79 -21.04
CA GLN A 362 10.66 11.24 -19.73
C GLN A 362 10.66 10.10 -18.73
N ARG A 363 11.64 10.08 -17.82
CA ARG A 363 11.70 9.09 -16.74
C ARG A 363 10.93 9.58 -15.52
N ILE A 364 9.93 8.81 -15.13
CA ILE A 364 8.88 9.19 -14.18
C ILE A 364 8.79 8.12 -13.09
N LEU A 365 8.72 8.57 -11.85
CA LEU A 365 8.31 7.77 -10.71
C LEU A 365 6.93 8.21 -10.26
N ALA A 366 5.96 7.31 -10.33
CA ALA A 366 4.60 7.51 -9.85
C ALA A 366 4.38 6.72 -8.56
N CYS A 367 4.16 7.44 -7.47
CA CYS A 367 3.98 6.90 -6.14
C CYS A 367 2.59 7.19 -5.56
N ALA A 368 2.19 6.39 -4.58
CA ALA A 368 1.04 6.67 -3.71
C ALA A 368 1.27 6.08 -2.31
N PRO A 369 0.53 6.49 -1.26
CA PRO A 369 0.63 5.92 0.08
C PRO A 369 0.21 4.46 0.15
N THR A 370 -0.83 4.07 -0.60
CA THR A 370 -1.43 2.74 -0.54
C THR A 370 -1.26 1.97 -1.84
N ASN A 371 -1.17 0.64 -1.75
CA ASN A 371 -1.14 -0.23 -2.93
C ASN A 371 -2.36 0.01 -3.84
N MET A 372 -3.55 0.18 -3.26
CA MET A 372 -4.78 0.38 -4.03
C MET A 372 -4.72 1.65 -4.89
N ALA A 373 -4.22 2.76 -4.35
CA ALA A 373 -4.06 3.99 -5.13
C ALA A 373 -3.09 3.80 -6.31
N VAL A 374 -1.95 3.13 -6.08
CA VAL A 374 -1.00 2.79 -7.16
C VAL A 374 -1.67 1.95 -8.25
N LEU A 375 -2.41 0.91 -7.87
CA LEU A 375 -3.08 0.01 -8.81
C LEU A 375 -4.18 0.71 -9.61
N GLN A 376 -4.94 1.60 -8.99
CA GLN A 376 -6.00 2.36 -9.66
C GLN A 376 -5.44 3.28 -10.75
N VAL A 377 -4.34 3.99 -10.48
CA VAL A 377 -3.66 4.83 -11.47
C VAL A 377 -3.06 3.97 -12.58
N ALA A 378 -2.38 2.88 -12.22
CA ALA A 378 -1.76 1.98 -13.19
C ALA A 378 -2.79 1.37 -14.14
N SER A 379 -3.91 0.83 -13.62
CA SER A 379 -4.97 0.24 -14.45
C SER A 379 -5.63 1.28 -15.34
N ARG A 380 -5.88 2.49 -14.82
CA ARG A 380 -6.42 3.58 -15.64
C ARG A 380 -5.48 3.94 -16.79
N LEU A 381 -4.16 3.97 -16.55
CA LEU A 381 -3.18 4.22 -17.61
C LEU A 381 -3.20 3.10 -18.65
N ILE A 382 -3.19 1.83 -18.25
CA ILE A 382 -3.20 0.70 -19.18
C ILE A 382 -4.45 0.72 -20.06
N GLY A 383 -5.63 0.98 -19.49
CA GLY A 383 -6.86 1.15 -20.27
C GLY A 383 -6.75 2.29 -21.31
N LEU A 384 -6.16 3.43 -20.94
CA LEU A 384 -5.92 4.51 -21.90
C LEU A 384 -4.95 4.10 -23.03
N ILE A 385 -3.89 3.35 -22.71
CA ILE A 385 -2.92 2.90 -23.72
C ILE A 385 -3.58 1.93 -24.72
N GLU A 386 -4.46 1.06 -24.23
CA GLU A 386 -5.21 0.12 -25.07
C GLU A 386 -6.25 0.85 -25.95
N ASP A 387 -6.92 1.88 -25.42
CA ASP A 387 -7.92 2.67 -26.16
C ASP A 387 -7.32 3.58 -27.25
N PHE A 388 -6.10 4.11 -27.03
CA PHE A 388 -5.48 5.13 -27.89
C PHE A 388 -4.30 4.62 -28.74
N SER A 389 -4.10 3.31 -28.87
CA SER A 389 -2.99 2.74 -29.65
C SER A 389 -3.04 3.11 -31.13
N LEU A 390 -2.49 4.28 -31.45
CA LEU A 390 -2.09 4.75 -32.77
C LEU A 390 -0.62 5.20 -32.69
N LYS A 391 0.24 4.49 -33.43
CA LYS A 391 1.67 4.76 -33.75
C LYS A 391 2.69 4.63 -32.59
N HIS A 392 3.75 3.87 -32.91
CA HIS A 392 4.85 3.36 -32.08
C HIS A 392 5.70 4.43 -31.36
N HIS A 393 5.34 4.81 -30.12
CA HIS A 393 6.16 5.73 -29.32
C HIS A 393 6.76 5.13 -28.04
N TYR A 394 6.15 4.09 -27.46
CA TYR A 394 6.66 3.33 -26.30
C TYR A 394 6.07 1.90 -26.27
N SER A 395 6.64 1.01 -25.44
CA SER A 395 6.16 -0.37 -25.18
C SER A 395 5.67 -0.52 -23.73
N PHE A 396 4.86 -1.55 -23.45
CA PHE A 396 4.59 -1.98 -22.07
C PHE A 396 5.88 -2.31 -21.29
N GLY A 397 6.97 -2.66 -21.99
CA GLY A 397 8.30 -2.80 -21.44
C GLY A 397 8.83 -1.52 -20.75
N ASP A 398 8.38 -0.34 -21.17
CA ASP A 398 8.77 0.95 -20.58
C ASP A 398 8.08 1.25 -19.24
N ILE A 399 7.03 0.48 -18.90
CA ILE A 399 6.21 0.70 -17.71
C ILE A 399 6.43 -0.45 -16.73
N ILE A 400 6.73 -0.15 -15.47
CA ILE A 400 6.89 -1.17 -14.42
C ILE A 400 6.00 -0.83 -13.23
N LEU A 401 5.36 -1.86 -12.69
CA LEU A 401 4.74 -1.86 -11.38
C LEU A 401 5.49 -2.83 -10.47
N PHE A 402 5.96 -2.37 -9.31
CA PHE A 402 6.61 -3.26 -8.34
C PHE A 402 6.16 -3.00 -6.90
N GLY A 403 6.23 -4.06 -6.11
CA GLY A 403 5.93 -4.07 -4.68
C GLY A 403 5.70 -5.50 -4.18
N ASN A 404 5.16 -5.65 -2.99
CA ASN A 404 4.96 -6.98 -2.39
C ASN A 404 3.76 -7.70 -3.04
N LYS A 405 4.02 -8.85 -3.66
CA LYS A 405 3.04 -9.68 -4.38
C LYS A 405 1.79 -10.00 -3.55
N ASP A 406 1.98 -10.43 -2.29
CA ASP A 406 0.89 -10.84 -1.40
C ASP A 406 -0.07 -9.69 -1.07
N ARG A 407 0.44 -8.45 -1.07
CA ARG A 407 -0.34 -7.26 -0.70
C ARG A 407 -0.93 -6.51 -1.90
N LEU A 408 -0.44 -6.77 -3.11
CA LEU A 408 -0.86 -6.04 -4.31
C LEU A 408 -2.06 -6.68 -5.01
N HIS A 409 -2.38 -7.96 -4.77
CA HIS A 409 -3.50 -8.68 -5.39
C HIS A 409 -3.67 -8.35 -6.89
N ILE A 410 -2.59 -8.51 -7.65
CA ILE A 410 -2.49 -8.09 -9.05
C ILE A 410 -3.55 -8.80 -9.92
N GLY A 411 -4.40 -8.01 -10.57
CA GLY A 411 -5.35 -8.51 -11.57
C GLY A 411 -4.67 -8.90 -12.89
N LYS A 412 -5.37 -9.65 -13.74
CA LYS A 412 -4.85 -10.11 -15.04
C LYS A 412 -4.35 -8.96 -15.92
N GLU A 413 -5.03 -7.82 -15.91
CA GLU A 413 -4.69 -6.61 -16.67
C GLU A 413 -3.30 -6.08 -16.32
N LEU A 414 -3.01 -5.93 -15.02
CA LEU A 414 -1.76 -5.35 -14.52
C LEU A 414 -0.57 -6.33 -14.55
N SER A 415 -0.81 -7.62 -14.78
CA SER A 415 0.25 -8.63 -14.93
C SER A 415 1.22 -8.33 -16.08
N LYS A 416 0.80 -7.52 -17.07
CA LYS A 416 1.65 -7.07 -18.20
C LYS A 416 2.82 -6.18 -17.73
N ILE A 417 2.60 -5.37 -16.70
CA ILE A 417 3.57 -4.40 -16.19
C ILE A 417 4.16 -4.79 -14.82
N TYR A 418 3.64 -5.84 -14.18
CA TYR A 418 4.13 -6.28 -12.88
C TYR A 418 5.56 -6.88 -12.98
N LEU A 419 6.46 -6.37 -12.14
CA LEU A 419 7.90 -6.67 -12.22
C LEU A 419 8.22 -8.15 -12.04
N ASP A 420 7.66 -8.81 -11.03
CA ASP A 420 8.04 -10.20 -10.74
C ASP A 420 7.55 -11.15 -11.86
N ASP A 421 6.33 -10.91 -12.38
CA ASP A 421 5.79 -11.70 -13.50
C ASP A 421 6.60 -11.46 -14.78
N ARG A 422 7.02 -10.21 -15.02
CA ARG A 422 7.94 -9.85 -16.10
C ARG A 422 9.28 -10.57 -15.99
N VAL A 423 9.91 -10.51 -14.82
CA VAL A 423 11.19 -11.16 -14.54
C VAL A 423 11.07 -12.67 -14.78
N HIS A 424 9.99 -13.30 -14.31
CA HIS A 424 9.77 -14.73 -14.51
C HIS A 424 9.66 -15.11 -15.99
N LYS A 425 8.93 -14.32 -16.79
CA LYS A 425 8.80 -14.54 -18.24
C LYS A 425 10.12 -14.33 -18.99
N LEU A 426 10.86 -13.28 -18.66
CA LEU A 426 12.17 -12.99 -19.26
C LEU A 426 13.22 -14.05 -18.89
N LEU A 427 13.21 -14.51 -17.63
CA LEU A 427 14.10 -15.56 -17.16
C LEU A 427 13.97 -16.83 -18.01
N ARG A 428 12.73 -17.23 -18.34
CA ARG A 428 12.49 -18.35 -19.25
C ARG A 428 13.15 -18.14 -20.62
N CYS A 429 13.06 -16.93 -21.17
CA CYS A 429 13.62 -16.61 -22.49
C CYS A 429 15.15 -16.48 -22.47
N PHE A 430 15.77 -16.18 -21.32
CA PHE A 430 17.23 -16.04 -21.20
C PHE A 430 17.95 -17.36 -20.87
N LYS A 431 17.23 -18.43 -20.51
CA LYS A 431 17.83 -19.75 -20.29
C LYS A 431 18.52 -20.29 -21.55
N ARG A 432 19.69 -20.91 -21.36
CA ARG A 432 20.47 -21.48 -22.48
C ARG A 432 19.84 -22.73 -23.08
N GLU A 433 19.21 -23.56 -22.26
CA GLU A 433 18.71 -24.89 -22.66
C GLU A 433 17.42 -24.83 -23.49
N ASN A 434 16.54 -23.87 -23.21
CA ASN A 434 15.20 -23.80 -23.79
C ASN A 434 14.68 -22.36 -24.00
N GLY A 435 15.56 -21.37 -23.94
CA GLY A 435 15.23 -19.96 -24.19
C GLY A 435 15.54 -19.53 -25.63
N TRP A 436 15.68 -18.21 -25.83
CA TRP A 436 15.83 -17.55 -27.13
C TRP A 436 16.88 -18.20 -28.04
N LYS A 437 18.11 -18.37 -27.54
CA LYS A 437 19.22 -18.93 -28.33
C LYS A 437 18.88 -20.35 -28.81
N HIS A 438 18.35 -21.18 -27.94
CA HIS A 438 17.92 -22.54 -28.29
C HIS A 438 16.79 -22.53 -29.34
N CYS A 439 15.78 -21.66 -29.17
CA CYS A 439 14.66 -21.56 -30.10
C CYS A 439 15.12 -21.10 -31.50
N VAL A 440 15.94 -20.04 -31.57
CA VAL A 440 16.50 -19.53 -32.84
C VAL A 440 17.34 -20.62 -33.52
N ASP A 441 18.28 -21.24 -32.79
CA ASP A 441 19.14 -22.29 -33.34
C ASP A 441 18.34 -23.53 -33.78
N SER A 442 17.28 -23.88 -33.07
CA SER A 442 16.45 -25.04 -33.39
C SER A 442 15.66 -24.84 -34.68
N VAL A 443 15.04 -23.66 -34.86
CA VAL A 443 14.34 -23.31 -36.10
C VAL A 443 15.33 -23.20 -37.25
N LEU A 444 16.46 -22.51 -37.05
CA LEU A 444 17.51 -22.37 -38.06
C LEU A 444 18.03 -23.74 -38.53
N LYS A 445 18.42 -24.63 -37.60
CA LYS A 445 18.88 -25.98 -37.91
C LYS A 445 17.78 -26.82 -38.59
N PHE A 446 16.52 -26.65 -38.22
CA PHE A 446 15.40 -27.35 -38.85
C PHE A 446 15.21 -26.88 -40.30
N LEU A 447 15.21 -25.57 -40.57
CA LEU A 447 15.03 -25.04 -41.92
C LEU A 447 16.20 -25.40 -42.87
N THR A 448 17.42 -25.49 -42.34
CA THR A 448 18.60 -25.89 -43.13
C THR A 448 18.67 -27.40 -43.36
N ASN A 449 18.35 -28.22 -42.35
CA ASN A 449 18.58 -29.67 -42.34
C ASN A 449 17.28 -30.50 -42.22
N CYS A 450 16.17 -30.01 -42.74
CA CYS A 450 14.85 -30.64 -42.55
C CYS A 450 14.79 -32.08 -43.08
N ILE A 451 15.29 -32.31 -44.30
CA ILE A 451 15.22 -33.62 -44.97
C ILE A 451 16.11 -34.65 -44.27
N SER A 452 17.35 -34.28 -43.90
CA SER A 452 18.27 -35.20 -43.22
C SER A 452 17.73 -35.62 -41.85
N ARG A 453 17.13 -34.68 -41.10
CA ARG A 453 16.49 -34.97 -39.82
C ARG A 453 15.24 -35.86 -39.93
N HIS A 454 14.45 -35.70 -40.99
CA HIS A 454 13.33 -36.60 -41.27
C HIS A 454 13.81 -38.04 -41.49
N ARG A 455 14.84 -38.23 -42.31
CA ARG A 455 15.43 -39.57 -42.57
C ARG A 455 15.93 -40.22 -41.29
N MET A 456 16.69 -39.49 -40.47
CA MET A 456 17.15 -39.99 -39.17
C MET A 456 16.00 -40.34 -38.20
N SER A 457 14.87 -39.63 -38.28
CA SER A 457 13.69 -39.90 -37.45
C SER A 457 12.96 -41.18 -37.84
N LEU A 458 13.09 -41.63 -39.10
CA LEU A 458 12.54 -42.89 -39.57
C LEU A 458 13.41 -44.07 -39.12
N ASP A 459 14.74 -43.89 -39.05
CA ASP A 459 15.71 -44.92 -38.62
C ASP A 459 15.65 -45.25 -37.12
N ILE A 460 15.05 -44.38 -36.29
CA ILE A 460 14.99 -44.52 -34.81
C ILE A 460 13.68 -45.18 -34.34
N GLN A 461 12.69 -45.41 -35.23
CA GLN A 461 11.43 -46.04 -34.81
C GLN A 461 11.63 -47.52 -34.44
N PRO A 462 11.17 -47.99 -33.26
CA PRO A 462 11.22 -49.40 -32.90
C PRO A 462 10.31 -50.20 -33.83
N ALA A 463 10.82 -51.29 -34.38
CA ALA A 463 10.06 -52.26 -35.18
C ALA A 463 9.00 -52.95 -34.29
N GLY A 464 7.82 -52.33 -34.10
CA GLY A 464 6.77 -52.95 -33.30
C GLY A 464 5.49 -52.15 -32.96
N SER A 465 5.42 -50.83 -33.17
CA SER A 465 4.17 -50.09 -32.89
C SER A 465 3.39 -49.81 -34.18
N GLY A 466 2.24 -50.47 -34.33
CA GLY A 466 1.35 -50.35 -35.50
C GLY A 466 0.57 -49.04 -35.60
N GLU A 467 1.26 -47.90 -35.73
CA GLU A 467 0.64 -46.63 -36.14
C GLU A 467 1.37 -46.02 -37.36
N CYS A 468 0.62 -45.90 -38.46
CA CYS A 468 0.79 -45.06 -39.65
C CYS A 468 2.21 -44.62 -40.08
N ASN A 469 2.60 -44.99 -41.31
CA ASN A 469 3.66 -44.33 -42.10
C ASN A 469 3.67 -42.81 -41.88
N LEU A 470 4.68 -42.30 -41.17
CA LEU A 470 4.83 -40.87 -40.90
C LEU A 470 5.26 -40.18 -42.20
N THR A 471 4.33 -39.56 -42.92
CA THR A 471 4.65 -38.81 -44.14
C THR A 471 5.55 -37.62 -43.83
N PHE A 472 6.33 -37.16 -44.83
CA PHE A 472 7.24 -36.03 -44.62
C PHE A 472 6.48 -34.77 -44.21
N LYS A 473 5.30 -34.54 -44.80
CA LYS A 473 4.37 -33.49 -44.39
C LYS A 473 3.96 -33.58 -42.92
N LYS A 474 3.53 -34.75 -42.43
CA LYS A 474 3.12 -34.90 -41.02
C LYS A 474 4.29 -34.60 -40.06
N TYR A 475 5.48 -35.09 -40.39
CA TYR A 475 6.69 -34.77 -39.63
C TYR A 475 7.00 -33.27 -39.66
N PHE A 476 7.00 -32.66 -40.85
CA PHE A 476 7.28 -31.24 -41.06
C PHE A 476 6.31 -30.37 -40.27
N THR A 477 5.01 -30.55 -40.50
CA THR A 477 3.96 -29.75 -39.86
C THR A 477 4.03 -29.86 -38.34
N SER A 478 4.17 -31.06 -37.79
CA SER A 478 4.26 -31.26 -36.34
C SER A 478 5.49 -30.56 -35.73
N LYS A 479 6.68 -30.78 -36.31
CA LYS A 479 7.93 -30.23 -35.76
C LYS A 479 8.06 -28.73 -36.00
N PHE A 480 7.74 -28.23 -37.20
CA PHE A 480 7.79 -26.82 -37.51
C PHE A 480 6.83 -26.03 -36.62
N SER A 481 5.57 -26.47 -36.49
CA SER A 481 4.57 -25.79 -35.64
C SER A 481 5.04 -25.69 -34.19
N SER A 482 5.63 -26.77 -33.66
CA SER A 482 6.15 -26.78 -32.29
C SER A 482 7.30 -25.78 -32.12
N LEU A 483 8.29 -25.80 -33.01
CA LEU A 483 9.47 -24.93 -32.93
C LEU A 483 9.13 -23.46 -33.18
N ALA A 484 8.29 -23.18 -34.19
CA ALA A 484 7.81 -21.85 -34.50
C ALA A 484 7.02 -21.27 -33.32
N LYS A 485 6.13 -22.06 -32.70
CA LYS A 485 5.37 -21.64 -31.50
C LYS A 485 6.28 -21.25 -30.34
N GLU A 486 7.34 -22.00 -30.07
CA GLU A 486 8.32 -21.67 -29.02
C GLU A 486 9.09 -20.38 -29.31
N LEU A 487 9.53 -20.19 -30.56
CA LEU A 487 10.25 -18.98 -30.97
C LEU A 487 9.33 -17.75 -30.96
N VAL A 488 8.12 -17.86 -31.49
CA VAL A 488 7.11 -16.79 -31.47
C VAL A 488 6.72 -16.41 -30.05
N ALA A 489 6.68 -17.37 -29.12
CA ALA A 489 6.48 -17.08 -27.70
C ALA A 489 7.64 -16.26 -27.09
N CYS A 490 8.89 -16.54 -27.48
CA CYS A 490 10.04 -15.72 -27.06
C CYS A 490 10.01 -14.32 -27.67
N ILE A 491 9.70 -14.21 -28.98
CA ILE A 491 9.55 -12.92 -29.68
C ILE A 491 8.49 -12.07 -28.97
N SER A 492 7.31 -12.65 -28.72
CA SER A 492 6.21 -11.95 -28.06
C SER A 492 6.57 -11.56 -26.63
N THR A 493 7.33 -12.39 -25.91
CA THR A 493 7.83 -12.04 -24.57
C THR A 493 8.77 -10.84 -24.63
N PHE A 494 9.72 -10.81 -25.57
CA PHE A 494 10.64 -9.67 -25.71
C PHE A 494 9.93 -8.39 -26.15
N SER A 495 9.00 -8.46 -27.11
CA SER A 495 8.25 -7.29 -27.56
C SER A 495 7.42 -6.65 -26.44
N ASP A 496 6.82 -7.48 -25.59
CA ASP A 496 5.88 -7.02 -24.56
C ASP A 496 6.58 -6.56 -23.27
N HIS A 497 7.78 -7.10 -23.01
CA HIS A 497 8.43 -6.96 -21.70
C HIS A 497 9.80 -6.28 -21.71
N LEU A 498 10.42 -6.08 -22.88
CA LEU A 498 11.62 -5.26 -23.02
C LEU A 498 11.27 -3.91 -23.66
N PRO A 499 11.90 -2.80 -23.21
CA PRO A 499 11.80 -1.52 -23.90
C PRO A 499 12.25 -1.60 -25.36
N VAL A 500 11.57 -0.85 -26.23
CA VAL A 500 11.92 -0.79 -27.66
C VAL A 500 13.35 -0.29 -27.85
N ASP A 501 13.76 0.71 -27.07
CA ASP A 501 15.12 1.26 -27.07
C ASP A 501 16.18 0.17 -26.78
N THR A 502 15.86 -0.86 -25.97
CA THR A 502 16.77 -1.97 -25.64
C THR A 502 16.93 -2.95 -26.81
N LEU A 503 15.87 -3.17 -27.59
CA LEU A 503 15.87 -4.08 -28.74
C LEU A 503 16.44 -3.41 -29.99
N GLY A 504 16.26 -2.09 -30.14
CA GLY A 504 16.75 -1.31 -31.27
C GLY A 504 16.29 -1.90 -32.61
N LYS A 505 17.20 -1.98 -33.60
CA LYS A 505 16.92 -2.56 -34.92
C LYS A 505 16.50 -4.04 -34.87
N ASN A 506 16.75 -4.76 -33.76
CA ASN A 506 16.31 -6.15 -33.63
C ASN A 506 14.80 -6.27 -33.42
N PHE A 507 14.12 -5.21 -32.93
CA PHE A 507 12.68 -5.22 -32.76
C PHE A 507 11.95 -5.46 -34.09
N ASP A 508 12.28 -4.66 -35.12
CA ASP A 508 11.66 -4.78 -36.45
C ASP A 508 11.98 -6.13 -37.08
N LYS A 509 13.23 -6.61 -36.94
CA LYS A 509 13.64 -7.95 -37.40
C LYS A 509 12.83 -9.06 -36.73
N MET A 510 12.57 -8.97 -35.42
CA MET A 510 11.78 -9.96 -34.67
C MET A 510 10.32 -9.95 -35.11
N MET A 511 9.72 -8.77 -35.27
CA MET A 511 8.32 -8.65 -35.72
C MET A 511 8.15 -9.13 -37.16
N PHE A 512 9.13 -8.85 -38.03
CA PHE A 512 9.14 -9.35 -39.38
C PHE A 512 9.34 -10.87 -39.44
N LEU A 513 10.26 -11.42 -38.65
CA LEU A 513 10.44 -12.87 -38.53
C LEU A 513 9.15 -13.56 -38.07
N LYS A 514 8.42 -12.98 -37.10
CA LYS A 514 7.13 -13.51 -36.66
C LYS A 514 6.13 -13.59 -37.83
N SER A 515 6.01 -12.53 -38.63
CA SER A 515 5.17 -12.52 -39.83
C SER A 515 5.58 -13.60 -40.84
N LEU A 516 6.89 -13.77 -41.09
CA LEU A 516 7.38 -14.80 -42.00
C LEU A 516 7.11 -16.22 -41.51
N LEU A 517 7.26 -16.49 -40.20
CA LEU A 517 6.92 -17.78 -39.60
C LEU A 517 5.43 -18.09 -39.73
N ASP A 518 4.56 -17.10 -39.52
CA ASP A 518 3.11 -17.24 -39.68
C ASP A 518 2.74 -17.50 -41.15
N LYS A 519 3.35 -16.78 -42.11
CA LYS A 519 3.17 -17.05 -43.55
C LYS A 519 3.64 -18.45 -43.94
N MET A 520 4.81 -18.88 -43.48
CA MET A 520 5.32 -20.24 -43.72
C MET A 520 4.40 -21.30 -43.13
N GLN A 521 3.88 -21.08 -41.93
CA GLN A 521 2.93 -21.98 -41.29
C GLN A 521 1.65 -22.09 -42.12
N HIS A 522 1.11 -20.98 -42.62
CA HIS A 522 -0.08 -20.97 -43.45
C HIS A 522 0.13 -21.66 -44.81
N LEU A 523 1.25 -21.38 -45.48
CA LEU A 523 1.51 -21.87 -46.84
C LEU A 523 2.00 -23.33 -46.89
N LEU A 524 2.82 -23.76 -45.92
CA LEU A 524 3.49 -25.07 -45.98
C LEU A 524 2.82 -26.15 -45.13
N CYS A 525 1.91 -25.77 -44.23
CA CYS A 525 1.15 -26.73 -43.42
C CYS A 525 -0.31 -26.89 -43.87
N ALA A 526 -0.71 -26.29 -44.99
CA ALA A 526 -2.05 -26.46 -45.57
C ALA A 526 -2.29 -27.90 -46.07
N ASP A 527 -3.55 -28.34 -46.06
CA ASP A 527 -3.93 -29.73 -46.34
C ASP A 527 -3.67 -30.18 -47.79
N ASP A 528 -3.59 -29.24 -48.73
CA ASP A 528 -3.35 -29.44 -50.16
C ASP A 528 -1.86 -29.54 -50.55
N VAL A 529 -0.93 -29.20 -49.64
CA VAL A 529 0.52 -29.28 -49.89
C VAL A 529 0.99 -30.73 -50.00
N SER A 530 1.73 -31.08 -51.06
CA SER A 530 2.30 -32.42 -51.29
C SER A 530 3.70 -32.59 -50.67
N ASP A 531 4.08 -33.83 -50.35
CA ASP A 531 5.44 -34.17 -49.88
C ASP A 531 6.50 -33.76 -50.93
N GLU A 532 6.21 -33.91 -52.22
CA GLU A 532 7.11 -33.54 -53.34
C GLU A 532 7.48 -32.06 -53.35
N LEU A 533 6.50 -31.18 -53.10
CA LEU A 533 6.73 -29.75 -53.03
C LEU A 533 7.63 -29.39 -51.84
N LEU A 534 7.39 -30.00 -50.67
CA LEU A 534 8.24 -29.83 -49.49
C LEU A 534 9.67 -30.35 -49.76
N PHE A 535 9.82 -31.51 -50.41
CA PHE A 535 11.13 -32.03 -50.81
C PHE A 535 11.86 -31.08 -51.76
N LYS A 536 11.17 -30.44 -52.69
CA LYS A 536 11.75 -29.45 -53.61
C LYS A 536 12.24 -28.19 -52.88
N ILE A 537 11.45 -27.68 -51.92
CA ILE A 537 11.78 -26.47 -51.14
C ILE A 537 12.91 -26.73 -50.14
N PHE A 538 12.95 -27.92 -49.53
CA PHE A 538 13.94 -28.28 -48.51
C PHE A 538 15.11 -29.11 -49.02
N LYS A 539 15.22 -29.32 -50.34
CA LYS A 539 16.37 -29.99 -50.96
C LYS A 539 17.65 -29.27 -50.52
N PRO A 540 18.72 -30.00 -50.14
CA PRO A 540 20.00 -29.37 -49.83
C PRO A 540 20.44 -28.55 -51.02
N SER A 541 20.73 -27.26 -50.81
CA SER A 541 21.49 -26.50 -51.79
C SER A 541 22.95 -26.86 -51.57
N ASP A 542 23.64 -27.35 -52.59
CA ASP A 542 25.06 -27.74 -52.55
C ASP A 542 26.02 -26.54 -52.37
N LYS A 543 25.51 -25.35 -51.97
CA LYS A 543 26.31 -24.18 -51.64
C LYS A 543 25.97 -23.69 -50.23
N LEU A 544 26.77 -24.11 -49.25
CA LEU A 544 26.89 -23.36 -48.00
C LEU A 544 27.56 -22.02 -48.31
N PRO A 545 27.07 -20.87 -47.82
CA PRO A 545 27.91 -19.72 -47.60
C PRO A 545 28.86 -20.06 -46.45
N ASP A 546 30.16 -20.05 -46.74
CA ASP A 546 31.22 -20.39 -45.81
C ASP A 546 31.31 -19.33 -44.67
N PRO A 547 31.33 -19.70 -43.37
CA PRO A 547 31.39 -18.73 -42.27
C PRO A 547 32.78 -18.13 -42.04
N SER A 548 33.79 -18.51 -42.82
CA SER A 548 35.22 -18.28 -42.52
C SER A 548 36.03 -17.52 -43.56
N THR A 549 35.45 -16.50 -44.22
CA THR A 549 36.27 -15.48 -44.90
C THR A 549 36.26 -14.19 -44.10
N SER A 550 37.26 -14.09 -43.22
CA SER A 550 37.75 -12.83 -42.65
C SER A 550 38.37 -12.00 -43.76
N HIS A 551 37.84 -10.79 -43.97
CA HIS A 551 38.68 -9.65 -44.30
C HIS A 551 38.29 -8.51 -43.36
N ASP A 552 39.25 -8.18 -42.48
CA ASP A 552 39.48 -6.81 -42.04
C ASP A 552 39.38 -5.91 -43.26
N ASP A 553 38.38 -5.03 -43.32
CA ASP A 553 38.55 -3.63 -43.65
C ASP A 553 37.20 -2.92 -43.80
N LEU A 554 37.15 -1.73 -43.20
CA LEU A 554 36.32 -0.58 -43.54
C LEU A 554 34.89 -0.47 -42.99
N ALA A 555 34.75 0.66 -42.28
CA ALA A 555 33.72 1.68 -42.47
C ALA A 555 32.25 1.29 -42.23
N ASP A 556 31.74 2.02 -41.25
CA ASP A 556 30.38 2.52 -41.06
C ASP A 556 29.75 3.02 -42.38
N ASP A 557 29.32 2.13 -43.28
CA ASP A 557 28.36 2.47 -44.34
C ASP A 557 27.71 1.20 -44.93
N ALA A 558 26.41 1.01 -44.65
CA ALA A 558 25.45 0.33 -45.55
C ALA A 558 24.07 0.34 -44.90
N THR A 559 23.30 1.34 -45.29
CA THR A 559 21.85 1.35 -45.41
C THR A 559 21.33 0.17 -46.25
N GLU A 560 21.34 -1.06 -45.74
CA GLU A 560 20.32 -2.04 -46.15
C GLU A 560 19.09 -1.81 -45.27
N GLY A 561 18.17 -0.95 -45.75
CA GLY A 561 16.83 -0.86 -45.20
C GLY A 561 16.17 -2.24 -45.23
N LEU A 562 15.43 -2.59 -44.17
CA LEU A 562 14.48 -3.69 -44.26
C LEU A 562 13.60 -3.44 -45.50
N PRO A 563 13.33 -4.45 -46.35
CA PRO A 563 12.36 -4.30 -47.42
C PRO A 563 11.04 -3.82 -46.81
N ASP A 564 10.39 -2.82 -47.43
CA ASP A 564 9.13 -2.27 -46.97
C ASP A 564 8.16 -3.39 -46.58
N LEU A 565 7.43 -3.19 -45.48
CA LEU A 565 6.56 -4.18 -44.80
C LEU A 565 5.43 -4.75 -45.69
N ASP A 566 5.37 -4.36 -46.96
CA ASP A 566 4.28 -4.55 -47.92
C ASP A 566 4.67 -5.39 -49.16
N ILE A 567 5.75 -6.20 -49.08
CA ILE A 567 6.06 -7.13 -50.17
C ILE A 567 5.12 -8.36 -50.08
N SER A 568 4.33 -8.56 -51.16
CA SER A 568 3.64 -9.80 -51.51
C SER A 568 4.68 -10.91 -51.76
N LEU A 569 5.25 -11.41 -50.67
CA LEU A 569 6.04 -12.64 -50.67
C LEU A 569 5.06 -13.80 -50.48
N ASP A 570 4.61 -14.36 -51.61
CA ASP A 570 3.79 -15.58 -51.67
C ASP A 570 4.63 -16.80 -52.09
N ASN A 571 5.92 -16.61 -52.42
CA ASN A 571 6.85 -17.67 -52.81
C ASN A 571 7.49 -18.34 -51.57
N PRO A 572 7.20 -19.64 -51.28
CA PRO A 572 7.73 -20.30 -50.09
C PRO A 572 9.26 -20.44 -50.04
N LEU A 573 9.95 -20.47 -51.18
CA LEU A 573 11.40 -20.58 -51.24
C LEU A 573 12.09 -19.29 -50.79
N GLU A 574 11.55 -18.15 -51.20
CA GLU A 574 12.03 -16.82 -50.80
C GLU A 574 11.75 -16.56 -49.32
N ILE A 575 10.56 -16.92 -48.83
CA ILE A 575 10.21 -16.82 -47.40
C ILE A 575 11.21 -17.63 -46.56
N LYS A 576 11.52 -18.87 -46.96
CA LYS A 576 12.52 -19.71 -46.29
C LYS A 576 13.89 -19.04 -46.26
N SER A 577 14.36 -18.52 -47.39
CA SER A 577 15.67 -17.86 -47.49
C SER A 577 15.77 -16.62 -46.59
N MET A 578 14.72 -15.79 -46.60
CA MET A 578 14.64 -14.61 -45.74
C MET A 578 14.56 -14.98 -44.25
N CYS A 579 13.77 -15.99 -43.88
CA CYS A 579 13.73 -16.53 -42.52
C CYS A 579 15.13 -16.92 -42.05
N ILE A 580 15.89 -17.66 -42.87
CA ILE A 580 17.26 -18.08 -42.53
C ILE A 580 18.18 -16.87 -42.35
N LYS A 581 18.16 -15.89 -43.28
CA LYS A 581 18.98 -14.66 -43.17
C LYS A 581 18.69 -13.92 -41.85
N ILE A 582 17.41 -13.72 -41.52
CA ILE A 582 17.01 -13.00 -40.29
C ILE A 582 17.34 -13.81 -39.03
N LEU A 583 17.15 -15.13 -39.03
CA LEU A 583 17.52 -16.00 -37.91
C LEU A 583 19.03 -15.99 -37.66
N MET A 584 19.86 -15.97 -38.71
CA MET A 584 21.32 -15.85 -38.60
C MET A 584 21.75 -14.50 -38.02
N ASP A 585 21.05 -13.42 -38.35
CA ASP A 585 21.29 -12.12 -37.74
C ASP A 585 20.89 -12.09 -36.26
N LEU A 586 19.69 -12.59 -35.96
CA LEU A 586 19.12 -12.61 -34.62
C LEU A 586 19.85 -13.56 -33.66
N SER A 587 20.50 -14.62 -34.16
CA SER A 587 21.33 -15.51 -33.34
C SER A 587 22.57 -14.81 -32.78
N LYS A 588 23.06 -13.75 -33.45
CA LYS A 588 24.18 -12.91 -33.01
C LYS A 588 23.77 -11.88 -31.95
N MET A 589 22.48 -11.73 -31.67
CA MET A 589 21.98 -10.78 -30.68
C MET A 589 22.55 -11.09 -29.29
N ARG A 590 23.16 -10.08 -28.66
CA ARG A 590 23.59 -10.16 -27.27
C ARG A 590 22.41 -9.87 -26.36
N LEU A 591 22.06 -10.84 -25.53
CA LEU A 591 21.03 -10.66 -24.51
C LEU A 591 21.59 -9.83 -23.35
N PRO A 592 20.79 -8.93 -22.76
CA PRO A 592 21.27 -7.91 -21.83
C PRO A 592 21.71 -8.43 -20.45
N CYS A 593 21.37 -9.67 -20.06
CA CYS A 593 21.90 -10.26 -18.82
C CYS A 593 21.97 -11.79 -18.82
N GLU A 594 22.67 -12.32 -17.82
CA GLU A 594 22.74 -13.74 -17.45
C GLU A 594 21.44 -14.21 -16.79
N ASP A 595 21.23 -15.52 -16.68
CA ASP A 595 20.04 -16.24 -16.19
C ASP A 595 19.77 -16.10 -14.67
N ASN A 596 20.06 -14.93 -14.10
CA ASN A 596 19.83 -14.60 -12.70
C ASN A 596 18.64 -13.65 -12.54
N GLU A 597 17.66 -14.06 -11.73
CA GLU A 597 16.46 -13.30 -11.40
C GLU A 597 16.76 -11.87 -10.92
N SER A 598 17.77 -11.70 -10.06
CA SER A 598 18.14 -10.39 -9.52
C SER A 598 18.69 -9.46 -10.60
N SER A 599 19.51 -9.97 -11.51
CA SER A 599 20.09 -9.18 -12.60
C SER A 599 19.02 -8.73 -13.60
N ILE A 600 18.07 -9.61 -13.92
CA ILE A 600 16.91 -9.27 -14.76
C ILE A 600 16.05 -8.20 -14.09
N ARG A 601 15.81 -8.33 -12.78
CA ARG A 601 15.05 -7.35 -12.01
C ARG A 601 15.69 -5.96 -12.07
N ASP A 602 16.98 -5.88 -11.80
CA ASP A 602 17.73 -4.63 -11.83
C ASP A 602 17.75 -4.02 -13.23
N MET A 603 17.92 -4.84 -14.27
CA MET A 603 17.84 -4.40 -15.67
C MET A 603 16.47 -3.79 -15.98
N CYS A 604 15.38 -4.48 -15.63
CA CYS A 604 14.03 -3.99 -15.87
C CYS A 604 13.82 -2.63 -15.18
N LEU A 605 14.16 -2.54 -13.89
CA LEU A 605 14.04 -1.29 -13.13
C LEU A 605 14.90 -0.17 -13.71
N LYS A 606 16.13 -0.46 -14.18
CA LYS A 606 17.03 0.53 -14.79
C LYS A 606 16.52 1.08 -16.11
N GLN A 607 15.89 0.25 -16.93
CA GLN A 607 15.48 0.62 -18.29
C GLN A 607 14.07 1.23 -18.36
N ALA A 608 13.20 0.98 -17.38
CA ALA A 608 11.84 1.52 -17.38
C ALA A 608 11.80 3.05 -17.35
N LYS A 609 10.89 3.62 -18.16
CA LYS A 609 10.61 5.04 -18.23
C LYS A 609 9.55 5.45 -17.21
N LEU A 610 8.57 4.60 -16.92
CA LEU A 610 7.54 4.87 -15.91
C LEU A 610 7.53 3.77 -14.86
N ILE A 611 7.70 4.15 -13.60
CA ILE A 611 7.78 3.23 -12.47
C ILE A 611 6.65 3.53 -11.49
N PHE A 612 5.83 2.53 -11.19
CA PHE A 612 4.78 2.55 -10.18
C PHE A 612 5.20 1.76 -8.96
N CYS A 613 5.10 2.38 -7.78
CA CYS A 613 5.28 1.73 -6.49
C CYS A 613 4.66 2.57 -5.37
N THR A 614 4.62 2.08 -4.13
CA THR A 614 4.25 2.94 -3.00
C THR A 614 5.39 3.90 -2.66
N ALA A 615 5.09 5.02 -1.99
CA ALA A 615 6.10 5.99 -1.56
C ALA A 615 7.21 5.33 -0.71
N SER A 616 6.85 4.42 0.21
CA SER A 616 7.83 3.60 0.95
C SER A 616 8.56 2.61 0.04
N GLY A 617 7.87 2.00 -0.93
CA GLY A 617 8.45 1.03 -1.89
C GLY A 617 9.52 1.61 -2.80
N SER A 618 9.47 2.92 -3.09
CA SER A 618 10.49 3.61 -3.90
C SER A 618 11.90 3.51 -3.29
N PHE A 619 12.00 3.24 -1.98
CA PHE A 619 13.28 3.02 -1.30
C PHE A 619 14.14 1.94 -1.98
N ASP A 620 13.52 0.93 -2.59
CA ASP A 620 14.27 -0.15 -3.25
C ASP A 620 15.08 0.35 -4.47
N LEU A 621 14.71 1.52 -5.03
CA LEU A 621 15.45 2.16 -6.13
C LEU A 621 16.80 2.73 -5.70
N PHE A 622 16.99 3.07 -4.41
CA PHE A 622 18.28 3.54 -3.89
C PHE A 622 19.40 2.48 -3.92
N ARG A 623 19.04 1.20 -4.11
CA ARG A 623 20.00 0.08 -4.15
C ARG A 623 20.62 -0.10 -5.54
N LEU A 624 19.97 0.45 -6.56
CA LEU A 624 20.38 0.26 -7.94
C LEU A 624 21.55 1.18 -8.27
N GLN A 625 22.66 0.59 -8.72
CA GLN A 625 23.82 1.35 -9.24
C GLN A 625 23.60 1.71 -10.72
N SER A 626 24.10 2.87 -11.14
CA SER A 626 24.10 3.33 -12.54
C SER A 626 22.70 3.44 -13.18
N VAL A 627 21.71 3.89 -12.41
CA VAL A 627 20.36 4.16 -12.89
C VAL A 627 20.33 5.51 -13.59
N LEU A 628 19.73 5.62 -14.77
CA LEU A 628 19.43 6.93 -15.37
C LEU A 628 18.56 7.73 -14.39
N PRO A 629 18.88 9.01 -14.13
CA PRO A 629 18.17 9.81 -13.14
C PRO A 629 16.66 9.86 -13.41
N ILE A 630 15.87 9.83 -12.33
CA ILE A 630 14.42 9.98 -12.42
C ILE A 630 14.12 11.48 -12.35
N SER A 631 13.74 12.08 -13.48
CA SER A 631 13.52 13.52 -13.59
C SER A 631 12.21 14.01 -12.94
N ILE A 632 11.18 13.17 -12.92
CA ILE A 632 9.82 13.56 -12.52
C ILE A 632 9.31 12.62 -11.43
N LEU A 633 8.89 13.19 -10.30
CA LEU A 633 8.20 12.51 -9.23
C LEU A 633 6.72 12.93 -9.24
N VAL A 634 5.83 11.95 -9.28
CA VAL A 634 4.39 12.15 -9.11
C VAL A 634 3.92 11.39 -7.88
N ILE A 635 3.22 12.05 -6.97
CA ILE A 635 2.64 11.43 -5.78
C ILE A 635 1.12 11.63 -5.82
N ASP A 636 0.38 10.54 -6.00
CA ASP A 636 -1.07 10.50 -5.83
C ASP A 636 -1.45 10.34 -4.35
N GLU A 637 -2.62 10.86 -3.97
CA GLU A 637 -3.10 10.91 -2.59
C GLU A 637 -2.04 11.49 -1.61
N ALA A 638 -1.29 12.51 -2.06
CA ALA A 638 -0.16 13.09 -1.35
C ALA A 638 -0.52 13.67 0.03
N ALA A 639 -1.77 14.09 0.22
CA ALA A 639 -2.28 14.59 1.52
C ALA A 639 -2.34 13.50 2.61
N GLN A 640 -2.29 12.20 2.23
CA GLN A 640 -2.35 11.08 3.18
C GLN A 640 -0.96 10.59 3.62
N LEU A 641 0.12 11.11 3.03
CA LEU A 641 1.49 10.76 3.42
C LEU A 641 2.00 11.71 4.50
N LYS A 642 2.74 11.18 5.47
CA LYS A 642 3.57 12.05 6.33
C LYS A 642 4.60 12.73 5.47
N GLU A 643 4.96 13.97 5.79
CA GLU A 643 6.00 14.68 5.05
C GLU A 643 7.32 13.90 5.01
N SER A 644 7.72 13.27 6.12
CA SER A 644 8.90 12.41 6.20
C SER A 644 8.82 11.18 5.29
N GLU A 645 7.63 10.66 5.00
CA GLU A 645 7.44 9.55 4.05
C GLU A 645 7.53 10.01 2.59
N SER A 646 7.12 11.26 2.31
CA SER A 646 7.29 11.89 0.99
C SER A 646 8.75 12.11 0.64
N LEU A 647 9.64 12.22 1.64
CA LEU A 647 11.09 12.32 1.44
C LEU A 647 11.71 11.07 0.82
N VAL A 648 11.09 9.89 1.03
CA VAL A 648 11.63 8.62 0.53
C VAL A 648 11.78 8.63 -0.99
N PRO A 649 10.73 8.93 -1.79
CA PRO A 649 10.92 9.12 -3.22
C PRO A 649 11.63 10.44 -3.56
N LEU A 650 11.43 11.52 -2.78
CA LEU A 650 11.93 12.86 -3.13
C LEU A 650 13.46 12.99 -3.12
N LEU A 651 14.15 12.20 -2.31
CA LEU A 651 15.62 12.15 -2.26
C LEU A 651 16.24 11.23 -3.32
N LEU A 652 15.46 10.63 -4.22
CA LEU A 652 16.03 9.87 -5.32
C LEU A 652 16.81 10.80 -6.27
N PRO A 653 17.99 10.40 -6.76
CA PRO A 653 18.83 11.26 -7.59
C PRO A 653 18.13 11.70 -8.89
N GLY A 654 18.27 12.99 -9.20
CA GLY A 654 17.85 13.58 -10.47
C GLY A 654 16.43 14.13 -10.53
N ILE A 655 15.67 14.13 -9.43
CA ILE A 655 14.33 14.70 -9.41
C ILE A 655 14.41 16.23 -9.56
N GLU A 656 13.80 16.73 -10.63
CA GLU A 656 13.72 18.15 -10.94
C GLU A 656 12.28 18.67 -10.90
N HIS A 657 11.30 17.82 -11.20
CA HIS A 657 9.90 18.19 -11.20
C HIS A 657 9.10 17.29 -10.27
N VAL A 658 8.32 17.91 -9.38
CA VAL A 658 7.49 17.21 -8.40
C VAL A 658 6.04 17.63 -8.62
N LEU A 659 5.18 16.62 -8.70
CA LEU A 659 3.74 16.80 -8.79
C LEU A 659 3.05 16.08 -7.64
N LEU A 660 2.38 16.85 -6.80
CA LEU A 660 1.61 16.32 -5.68
C LEU A 660 0.13 16.48 -5.99
N ILE A 661 -0.60 15.37 -5.96
CA ILE A 661 -2.03 15.32 -6.20
C ILE A 661 -2.69 14.82 -4.93
N GLY A 662 -3.70 15.53 -4.45
CA GLY A 662 -4.34 15.17 -3.19
C GLY A 662 -5.56 16.01 -2.87
N ASP A 663 -6.06 15.82 -1.65
CA ASP A 663 -7.16 16.59 -1.10
C ASP A 663 -6.94 16.82 0.40
N GLU A 664 -6.53 18.03 0.75
CA GLU A 664 -6.30 18.49 2.14
C GLU A 664 -7.56 18.46 3.02
N ASN A 665 -8.75 18.37 2.43
CA ASN A 665 -10.02 18.30 3.18
C ASN A 665 -10.43 16.87 3.52
N GLN A 666 -9.66 15.84 3.14
CA GLN A 666 -9.90 14.44 3.52
C GLN A 666 -9.02 14.04 4.71
N LEU A 667 -8.99 12.75 5.05
CA LEU A 667 -8.18 12.25 6.16
C LEU A 667 -6.68 12.48 5.91
N SER A 668 -6.03 13.09 6.89
CA SER A 668 -4.57 13.19 6.98
C SER A 668 -3.95 11.82 7.30
N SER A 669 -2.62 11.77 7.30
CA SER A 669 -1.90 10.57 7.72
C SER A 669 -2.22 10.17 9.18
N LEU A 670 -2.25 8.87 9.45
CA LEU A 670 -2.48 8.35 10.81
C LEU A 670 -1.19 8.47 11.64
N VAL A 671 -1.33 9.07 12.83
CA VAL A 671 -0.27 9.17 13.84
C VAL A 671 -0.73 8.46 15.10
N LYS A 672 0.06 7.49 15.58
CA LYS A 672 -0.26 6.71 16.78
C LYS A 672 0.07 7.46 18.06
N SER A 673 1.22 8.14 18.11
CA SER A 673 1.57 8.95 19.28
C SER A 673 0.81 10.27 19.29
N LYS A 674 0.16 10.58 20.42
CA LYS A 674 -0.44 11.89 20.65
C LYS A 674 0.61 13.00 20.67
N ILE A 675 1.78 12.76 21.25
CA ILE A 675 2.88 13.76 21.28
C ILE A 675 3.34 14.07 19.85
N ALA A 676 3.57 13.04 19.03
CA ALA A 676 3.92 13.22 17.62
C ALA A 676 2.82 13.96 16.84
N LYS A 677 1.54 13.67 17.14
CA LYS A 677 0.40 14.35 16.52
C LYS A 677 0.35 15.83 16.90
N ASP A 678 0.55 16.16 18.17
CA ASP A 678 0.48 17.53 18.71
C ASP A 678 1.61 18.44 18.15
N VAL A 679 2.69 17.86 17.63
CA VAL A 679 3.79 18.57 16.96
C VAL A 679 3.70 18.59 15.42
N ASP A 680 2.53 18.25 14.88
CA ASP A 680 2.22 18.23 13.43
C ASP A 680 3.01 17.18 12.62
N PHE A 681 3.46 16.08 13.24
CA PHE A 681 4.13 14.98 12.50
C PHE A 681 3.24 14.30 11.46
N GLY A 682 1.92 14.35 11.67
CA GLY A 682 0.94 13.81 10.73
C GLY A 682 0.70 14.66 9.50
N ARG A 683 1.23 15.89 9.47
CA ARG A 683 1.06 16.80 8.36
C ARG A 683 1.84 16.31 7.13
N SER A 684 1.18 16.36 5.99
CA SER A 684 1.76 16.03 4.70
C SER A 684 2.55 17.20 4.11
N LEU A 685 3.48 16.87 3.20
CA LEU A 685 4.16 17.86 2.36
C LEU A 685 3.13 18.68 1.56
N TYR A 686 2.05 18.04 1.11
CA TYR A 686 0.98 18.69 0.37
C TYR A 686 0.31 19.80 1.20
N GLU A 687 -0.11 19.49 2.42
CA GLU A 687 -0.78 20.44 3.32
C GLU A 687 0.15 21.59 3.70
N ARG A 688 1.43 21.31 3.99
CA ARG A 688 2.42 22.35 4.30
C ARG A 688 2.60 23.32 3.13
N LEU A 689 2.77 22.82 1.91
CA LEU A 689 2.93 23.67 0.74
C LEU A 689 1.66 24.48 0.46
N CYS A 690 0.47 23.92 0.70
CA CYS A 690 -0.78 24.66 0.61
C CYS A 690 -0.84 25.81 1.64
N ALA A 691 -0.39 25.59 2.87
CA ALA A 691 -0.30 26.62 3.90
C ALA A 691 0.75 27.71 3.60
N MET A 692 1.69 27.44 2.70
CA MET A 692 2.70 28.38 2.22
C MET A 692 2.30 29.15 0.94
N ASP A 693 1.01 29.14 0.59
CA ASP A 693 0.48 29.82 -0.60
C ASP A 693 1.05 29.30 -1.93
N TYR A 694 1.50 28.03 -1.98
CA TYR A 694 1.82 27.41 -3.27
C TYR A 694 0.55 27.30 -4.11
N ASN A 695 0.66 27.74 -5.37
CA ASN A 695 -0.47 27.69 -6.29
C ASN A 695 -0.87 26.24 -6.57
N LYS A 696 -2.16 25.93 -6.33
CA LYS A 696 -2.75 24.61 -6.58
C LYS A 696 -3.83 24.70 -7.65
N HIS A 697 -3.79 23.76 -8.60
CA HIS A 697 -4.79 23.63 -9.63
C HIS A 697 -5.98 22.84 -9.09
N LEU A 698 -7.13 23.50 -8.89
CA LEU A 698 -8.37 22.86 -8.47
C LEU A 698 -9.02 22.12 -9.64
N LEU A 699 -9.46 20.88 -9.40
CA LEU A 699 -10.36 20.16 -10.31
C LEU A 699 -11.81 20.48 -9.93
N GLU A 700 -12.55 21.10 -10.83
CA GLU A 700 -13.78 21.84 -10.47
C GLU A 700 -15.08 21.10 -10.77
N VAL A 701 -15.03 19.93 -11.42
CA VAL A 701 -16.22 19.17 -11.83
C VAL A 701 -16.19 17.77 -11.21
N GLN A 702 -17.23 17.39 -10.47
CA GLN A 702 -17.39 16.06 -9.90
C GLN A 702 -18.32 15.18 -10.77
N TYR A 703 -17.95 13.91 -10.91
CA TYR A 703 -18.59 12.92 -11.80
C TYR A 703 -19.17 11.72 -11.06
N ARG A 704 -19.18 11.73 -9.72
CA ARG A 704 -19.47 10.55 -8.89
C ARG A 704 -20.80 10.67 -8.13
N MET A 705 -21.04 11.78 -7.46
CA MET A 705 -22.11 11.89 -6.48
C MET A 705 -23.37 12.44 -7.16
N HIS A 706 -24.53 11.92 -6.77
CA HIS A 706 -25.80 12.57 -7.05
C HIS A 706 -25.81 14.01 -6.46
N PRO A 707 -26.40 15.02 -7.13
CA PRO A 707 -26.40 16.41 -6.65
C PRO A 707 -26.91 16.60 -5.21
N CYS A 708 -27.89 15.81 -4.78
CA CYS A 708 -28.38 15.83 -3.39
C CYS A 708 -27.33 15.41 -2.34
N ILE A 709 -26.35 14.61 -2.75
CA ILE A 709 -25.24 14.14 -1.89
C ILE A 709 -24.12 15.19 -1.91
N SER A 710 -23.69 15.65 -3.09
CA SER A 710 -22.56 16.58 -3.24
C SER A 710 -22.81 17.97 -2.64
N LYS A 711 -24.08 18.40 -2.56
CA LYS A 711 -24.47 19.75 -2.10
C LYS A 711 -23.88 20.15 -0.75
N PHE A 712 -24.01 19.30 0.28
CA PHE A 712 -23.51 19.64 1.61
C PHE A 712 -21.97 19.63 1.70
N PRO A 713 -21.25 18.57 1.24
CA PRO A 713 -19.80 18.58 1.23
C PRO A 713 -19.20 19.75 0.44
N ASN A 714 -19.77 20.09 -0.72
CA ASN A 714 -19.31 21.21 -1.53
C ASN A 714 -19.42 22.56 -0.80
N ALA A 715 -20.57 22.82 -0.17
CA ALA A 715 -20.77 24.03 0.60
C ALA A 715 -19.85 24.09 1.83
N LYS A 716 -19.70 22.97 2.55
CA LYS A 716 -18.99 22.96 3.83
C LYS A 716 -17.47 22.92 3.70
N PHE A 717 -16.94 22.12 2.78
CA PHE A 717 -15.49 21.87 2.69
C PHE A 717 -14.84 22.62 1.51
N TYR A 718 -15.58 22.88 0.43
CA TYR A 718 -14.99 23.36 -0.82
C TYR A 718 -15.44 24.77 -1.24
N GLY A 719 -16.25 25.44 -0.41
CA GLY A 719 -16.69 26.82 -0.64
C GLY A 719 -17.55 26.99 -1.88
N ASN A 720 -18.34 25.97 -2.24
CA ASN A 720 -19.16 25.93 -3.47
C ASN A 720 -18.39 26.06 -4.79
N ARG A 721 -17.08 25.79 -4.80
CA ARG A 721 -16.25 25.84 -6.01
C ARG A 721 -16.38 24.60 -6.91
N ILE A 722 -17.06 23.54 -6.43
CA ILE A 722 -17.21 22.29 -7.19
C ILE A 722 -18.57 22.26 -7.88
N SER A 723 -18.59 21.85 -9.13
CA SER A 723 -19.77 21.72 -9.95
C SER A 723 -20.09 20.25 -10.21
N ASP A 724 -21.38 19.92 -10.34
CA ASP A 724 -21.82 18.59 -10.72
C ASP A 724 -21.82 18.44 -12.25
N SER A 725 -21.18 17.38 -12.76
CA SER A 725 -21.15 17.03 -14.18
C SER A 725 -22.57 16.82 -14.74
N PRO A 726 -22.83 17.13 -16.03
CA PRO A 726 -24.07 16.75 -16.69
C PRO A 726 -24.40 15.25 -16.57
N SER A 727 -23.38 14.37 -16.49
CA SER A 727 -23.57 12.92 -16.36
C SER A 727 -24.33 12.51 -15.10
N VAL A 728 -24.13 13.22 -13.98
CA VAL A 728 -24.78 12.91 -12.69
C VAL A 728 -26.11 13.65 -12.49
N LYS A 729 -26.42 14.61 -13.37
CA LYS A 729 -27.69 15.37 -13.37
C LYS A 729 -28.79 14.73 -14.21
N LYS A 730 -28.45 13.76 -15.07
CA LYS A 730 -29.42 13.06 -15.92
C LYS A 730 -30.44 12.32 -15.05
N LYS A 731 -31.71 12.29 -15.49
CA LYS A 731 -32.79 11.57 -14.78
C LYS A 731 -32.45 10.10 -14.54
N ASP A 732 -31.79 9.45 -15.49
CA ASP A 732 -31.39 8.04 -15.39
C ASP A 732 -30.32 7.79 -14.33
N TYR A 733 -29.60 8.83 -13.88
CA TYR A 733 -28.62 8.75 -12.81
C TYR A 733 -29.26 8.64 -11.43
N THR A 734 -30.45 9.22 -11.26
CA THR A 734 -31.24 9.10 -10.04
C THR A 734 -31.81 7.69 -9.96
N LYS A 735 -31.26 6.86 -9.06
CA LYS A 735 -31.70 5.50 -8.82
C LYS A 735 -32.55 5.41 -7.56
N SER A 736 -33.67 4.70 -7.62
CA SER A 736 -34.41 4.24 -6.44
C SER A 736 -34.10 2.76 -6.18
N TYR A 737 -33.63 2.45 -4.98
CA TYR A 737 -33.29 1.09 -4.57
C TYR A 737 -34.33 0.48 -3.63
N LEU A 738 -34.91 1.30 -2.74
CA LEU A 738 -36.04 0.95 -1.89
C LEU A 738 -37.18 1.95 -2.08
N PRO A 739 -38.44 1.51 -1.86
CA PRO A 739 -39.60 2.39 -1.97
C PRO A 739 -39.70 3.35 -0.77
N GLY A 740 -40.15 4.59 -1.03
CA GLY A 740 -40.42 5.59 0.01
C GLY A 740 -39.36 6.70 0.12
N PRO A 741 -39.75 7.89 0.61
CA PRO A 741 -38.88 9.07 0.65
C PRO A 741 -37.68 8.91 1.60
N ILE A 742 -37.81 8.07 2.64
CA ILE A 742 -36.73 7.74 3.58
C ILE A 742 -35.51 7.09 2.90
N TYR A 743 -35.69 6.49 1.72
CA TYR A 743 -34.62 5.87 0.92
C TYR A 743 -34.26 6.66 -0.34
N GLY A 744 -34.42 7.98 -0.31
CA GLY A 744 -33.98 8.88 -1.39
C GLY A 744 -32.45 8.92 -1.59
N SER A 745 -31.98 9.75 -2.52
CA SER A 745 -30.53 9.90 -2.80
C SER A 745 -29.73 10.42 -1.60
N TYR A 746 -30.36 11.17 -0.70
CA TYR A 746 -29.76 11.63 0.54
C TYR A 746 -30.82 11.61 1.65
N SER A 747 -30.54 10.88 2.72
CA SER A 747 -31.45 10.74 3.86
C SER A 747 -30.70 10.70 5.18
N PHE A 748 -31.15 11.51 6.13
CA PHE A 748 -30.80 11.35 7.55
C PHE A 748 -31.94 10.59 8.24
N ILE A 749 -31.65 9.40 8.74
CA ILE A 749 -32.60 8.50 9.41
C ILE A 749 -32.33 8.60 10.91
N HIS A 750 -33.19 9.36 11.59
CA HIS A 750 -33.13 9.56 13.03
C HIS A 750 -33.55 8.31 13.78
N ILE A 751 -32.62 7.79 14.60
CA ILE A 751 -32.84 6.66 15.49
C ILE A 751 -32.72 7.16 16.93
N GLU A 752 -33.86 7.47 17.54
CA GLU A 752 -33.92 7.82 18.96
C GLU A 752 -33.70 6.58 19.82
N ASN A 753 -32.60 6.56 20.58
CA ASN A 753 -32.26 5.50 21.54
C ASN A 753 -31.24 6.01 22.57
N ASP A 754 -31.08 5.31 23.69
CA ASP A 754 -30.05 5.57 24.71
C ASP A 754 -29.14 4.34 24.92
N MET A 755 -28.99 3.53 23.86
CA MET A 755 -28.36 2.20 23.88
C MET A 755 -26.93 2.21 23.35
N GLU A 756 -26.22 3.33 23.51
CA GLU A 756 -24.78 3.39 23.27
C GLU A 756 -24.07 2.53 24.33
N MET A 757 -23.24 1.59 23.88
CA MET A 757 -22.47 0.69 24.75
C MET A 757 -20.99 0.77 24.40
N LEU A 758 -20.12 0.53 25.38
CA LEU A 758 -18.72 0.24 25.13
C LEU A 758 -18.55 -1.23 24.71
N ASP A 759 -17.43 -1.54 24.05
CA ASP A 759 -16.99 -2.91 23.83
C ASP A 759 -16.48 -3.55 25.12
N ASP A 760 -16.18 -4.85 25.06
CA ASP A 760 -15.81 -5.65 26.24
C ASP A 760 -14.49 -5.18 26.89
N LEU A 761 -13.68 -4.41 26.14
CA LEU A 761 -12.43 -3.79 26.61
C LEU A 761 -12.61 -2.33 27.07
N GLY A 762 -13.80 -1.74 26.89
CA GLY A 762 -14.07 -0.34 27.26
C GLY A 762 -13.42 0.70 26.35
N GLN A 763 -12.89 0.32 25.18
CA GLN A 763 -12.05 1.14 24.32
C GLN A 763 -12.80 1.71 23.10
N SER A 764 -13.91 1.09 22.68
CA SER A 764 -14.65 1.51 21.48
C SER A 764 -16.15 1.46 21.71
N SER A 765 -16.93 2.24 20.95
CA SER A 765 -18.38 2.36 21.12
C SER A 765 -19.14 1.57 20.06
N LYS A 766 -20.29 0.99 20.45
CA LYS A 766 -21.24 0.30 19.56
C LYS A 766 -22.69 0.66 19.90
N ASN A 767 -23.56 0.60 18.90
CA ASN A 767 -24.99 0.82 19.03
C ASN A 767 -25.76 -0.29 18.29
N MET A 768 -26.31 -1.23 19.06
CA MET A 768 -26.97 -2.41 18.50
C MET A 768 -28.31 -2.11 17.82
N VAL A 769 -28.94 -0.96 18.14
CA VAL A 769 -30.17 -0.52 17.45
C VAL A 769 -29.80 -0.08 16.03
N GLU A 770 -28.74 0.72 15.86
CA GLU A 770 -28.23 1.08 14.54
C GLU A 770 -27.77 -0.15 13.74
N VAL A 771 -27.11 -1.12 14.37
CA VAL A 771 -26.71 -2.40 13.73
C VAL A 771 -27.92 -3.14 13.19
N ALA A 772 -29.00 -3.25 13.97
CA ALA A 772 -30.20 -3.96 13.57
C ALA A 772 -30.96 -3.22 12.44
N VAL A 773 -31.06 -1.89 12.53
CA VAL A 773 -31.66 -1.06 11.47
C VAL A 773 -30.87 -1.20 10.16
N ALA A 774 -29.53 -1.10 10.21
CA ALA A 774 -28.68 -1.30 9.04
C ALA A 774 -28.89 -2.69 8.41
N ALA A 775 -28.94 -3.74 9.24
CA ALA A 775 -29.20 -5.10 8.78
C ALA A 775 -30.58 -5.25 8.11
N ASN A 776 -31.63 -4.67 8.70
CA ASN A 776 -32.98 -4.68 8.11
C ASN A 776 -32.99 -4.00 6.73
N ILE A 777 -32.36 -2.84 6.61
CA ILE A 777 -32.29 -2.10 5.33
C ILE A 777 -31.56 -2.94 4.27
N ILE A 778 -30.45 -3.59 4.63
CA ILE A 778 -29.68 -4.45 3.72
C ILE A 778 -30.47 -5.69 3.30
N GLU A 779 -31.20 -6.32 4.22
CA GLU A 779 -32.06 -7.46 3.91
C GLU A 779 -33.21 -7.07 2.95
N ARG A 780 -33.78 -5.88 3.12
CA ARG A 780 -34.78 -5.32 2.18
C ARG A 780 -34.15 -5.03 0.82
N LEU A 781 -32.95 -4.45 0.80
CA LEU A 781 -32.20 -4.20 -0.44
C LEU A 781 -31.92 -5.50 -1.19
N ALA A 782 -31.50 -6.56 -0.50
CA ALA A 782 -31.24 -7.86 -1.12
C ALA A 782 -32.49 -8.40 -1.82
N LYS A 783 -33.65 -8.34 -1.15
CA LYS A 783 -34.94 -8.75 -1.72
C LYS A 783 -35.30 -7.95 -2.98
N GLU A 784 -35.15 -6.62 -2.94
CA GLU A 784 -35.47 -5.76 -4.09
C GLU A 784 -34.47 -5.89 -5.24
N CYS A 785 -33.17 -6.07 -4.95
CA CYS A 785 -32.15 -6.30 -5.98
C CYS A 785 -32.35 -7.64 -6.68
N TRP A 786 -32.78 -8.67 -5.95
CA TRP A 786 -33.17 -9.96 -6.52
C TRP A 786 -34.37 -9.83 -7.47
N LYS A 787 -35.45 -9.17 -7.03
CA LYS A 787 -36.66 -8.96 -7.84
C LYS A 787 -36.39 -8.18 -9.14
N LYS A 788 -35.48 -7.20 -9.09
CA LYS A 788 -35.15 -6.33 -10.23
C LYS A 788 -33.94 -6.80 -11.02
N SER A 789 -33.30 -7.91 -10.63
CA SER A 789 -32.06 -8.45 -11.20
C SER A 789 -30.96 -7.39 -11.40
N ARG A 790 -30.90 -6.40 -10.49
CA ARG A 790 -29.97 -5.26 -10.60
C ARG A 790 -28.80 -5.46 -9.65
N ARG A 791 -27.61 -5.61 -10.22
CA ARG A 791 -26.35 -5.59 -9.46
C ARG A 791 -26.18 -4.24 -8.77
N THR A 792 -25.99 -4.29 -7.45
CA THR A 792 -25.85 -3.11 -6.59
C THR A 792 -24.74 -3.35 -5.60
N SER A 793 -23.93 -2.33 -5.35
CA SER A 793 -22.90 -2.38 -4.32
C SER A 793 -23.23 -1.46 -3.14
N VAL A 794 -22.99 -1.93 -1.92
CA VAL A 794 -23.37 -1.25 -0.68
C VAL A 794 -22.20 -1.21 0.28
N GLY A 795 -21.81 -0.01 0.70
CA GLY A 795 -20.83 0.18 1.77
C GLY A 795 -21.53 0.54 3.07
N VAL A 796 -21.23 -0.20 4.14
CA VAL A 796 -21.62 0.18 5.51
C VAL A 796 -20.39 0.67 6.25
N ILE A 797 -20.40 1.92 6.66
CA ILE A 797 -19.26 2.57 7.30
C ILE A 797 -19.61 3.13 8.67
N SER A 798 -18.65 3.10 9.58
CA SER A 798 -18.76 3.67 10.92
C SER A 798 -17.39 4.15 11.41
N PRO A 799 -17.30 5.20 12.23
CA PRO A 799 -16.00 5.64 12.79
C PRO A 799 -15.42 4.65 13.82
N TYR A 800 -16.23 3.78 14.44
CA TYR A 800 -15.80 2.93 15.55
C TYR A 800 -15.59 1.47 15.15
N THR A 801 -14.42 0.92 15.48
CA THR A 801 -14.06 -0.48 15.19
C THR A 801 -15.03 -1.48 15.82
N ALA A 802 -15.49 -1.26 17.06
CA ALA A 802 -16.46 -2.15 17.70
C ALA A 802 -17.81 -2.18 16.95
N GLN A 803 -18.25 -1.05 16.41
CA GLN A 803 -19.45 -1.01 15.57
C GLN A 803 -19.24 -1.76 14.25
N VAL A 804 -18.07 -1.59 13.62
CA VAL A 804 -17.73 -2.31 12.38
C VAL A 804 -17.76 -3.82 12.61
N ILE A 805 -17.17 -4.31 13.71
CA ILE A 805 -17.20 -5.73 14.09
C ILE A 805 -18.64 -6.19 14.32
N ALA A 806 -19.43 -5.46 15.11
CA ALA A 806 -20.82 -5.82 15.38
C ALA A 806 -21.68 -5.87 14.09
N LEU A 807 -21.46 -4.95 13.15
CA LEU A 807 -22.09 -4.95 11.83
C LEU A 807 -21.65 -6.15 10.99
N GLN A 808 -20.35 -6.46 10.97
CA GLN A 808 -19.81 -7.62 10.25
C GLN A 808 -20.35 -8.93 10.82
N GLU A 809 -20.44 -9.08 12.14
CA GLU A 809 -21.01 -10.25 12.80
C GLU A 809 -22.51 -10.39 12.50
N LYS A 810 -23.25 -9.28 12.52
CA LYS A 810 -24.70 -9.29 12.28
C LYS A 810 -25.07 -9.63 10.84
N LEU A 811 -24.37 -9.00 9.89
CA LEU A 811 -24.58 -9.22 8.46
C LEU A 811 -24.00 -10.57 8.03
N GLY A 812 -22.90 -10.99 8.68
CA GLY A 812 -22.21 -12.25 8.46
C GLY A 812 -21.74 -12.44 7.02
N ARG A 813 -21.35 -13.67 6.68
CA ARG A 813 -21.04 -14.06 5.29
C ARG A 813 -22.29 -14.19 4.40
N LYS A 814 -23.49 -13.81 4.89
CA LYS A 814 -24.77 -14.01 4.19
C LYS A 814 -24.79 -13.37 2.80
N PHE A 815 -24.08 -12.25 2.65
CA PHE A 815 -24.07 -11.47 1.41
C PHE A 815 -22.76 -11.62 0.62
N GLU A 816 -21.78 -12.40 1.09
CA GLU A 816 -20.49 -12.58 0.38
C GLU A 816 -20.66 -13.30 -0.97
N LYS A 817 -21.69 -14.15 -1.11
CA LYS A 817 -22.00 -14.92 -2.32
C LYS A 817 -23.30 -14.48 -3.01
N HIS A 818 -23.85 -13.32 -2.65
CA HIS A 818 -25.12 -12.87 -3.21
C HIS A 818 -24.91 -12.32 -4.64
N GLU A 819 -25.63 -12.87 -5.62
CA GLU A 819 -25.38 -12.62 -7.05
C GLU A 819 -25.58 -11.15 -7.48
N PHE A 820 -26.57 -10.47 -6.88
CA PHE A 820 -26.98 -9.12 -7.25
C PHE A 820 -26.66 -8.04 -6.20
N LEU A 821 -26.07 -8.41 -5.06
CA LEU A 821 -25.80 -7.47 -3.97
C LEU A 821 -24.42 -7.76 -3.37
N SER A 822 -23.53 -6.77 -3.44
CA SER A 822 -22.25 -6.81 -2.73
C SER A 822 -22.31 -5.88 -1.53
N VAL A 823 -21.92 -6.37 -0.35
CA VAL A 823 -21.92 -5.59 0.90
C VAL A 823 -20.52 -5.54 1.48
N THR A 824 -19.97 -4.33 1.62
CA THR A 824 -18.66 -4.07 2.21
C THR A 824 -18.84 -3.33 3.53
N VAL A 825 -18.32 -3.88 4.63
CA VAL A 825 -18.40 -3.23 5.96
C VAL A 825 -16.99 -2.88 6.45
N LYS A 826 -16.70 -1.59 6.65
CA LYS A 826 -15.38 -1.12 7.13
C LYS A 826 -15.51 0.13 8.01
N SER A 827 -14.42 0.52 8.66
CA SER A 827 -14.33 1.86 9.25
C SER A 827 -14.30 2.94 8.16
N ILE A 828 -14.60 4.19 8.52
CA ILE A 828 -14.50 5.33 7.58
C ILE A 828 -13.08 5.42 7.00
N ASP A 829 -12.07 5.35 7.88
CA ASP A 829 -10.64 5.41 7.54
C ASP A 829 -10.25 4.24 6.61
N GLY A 830 -10.75 3.03 6.88
CA GLY A 830 -10.53 1.86 6.02
C GLY A 830 -11.31 1.86 4.70
N PHE A 831 -12.24 2.81 4.52
CA PHE A 831 -13.03 3.00 3.30
C PHE A 831 -12.48 4.14 2.42
N GLN A 832 -11.39 4.79 2.82
CA GLN A 832 -10.75 5.83 2.03
C GLN A 832 -10.30 5.29 0.66
N GLY A 833 -10.53 6.07 -0.39
CA GLY A 833 -10.33 5.64 -1.78
C GLY A 833 -11.41 4.69 -2.34
N GLY A 834 -12.29 4.14 -1.50
CA GLY A 834 -13.46 3.37 -1.92
C GLY A 834 -14.62 4.23 -2.41
N GLU A 835 -15.54 3.62 -3.15
CA GLU A 835 -16.82 4.20 -3.59
C GLU A 835 -17.85 3.08 -3.80
N GLU A 836 -19.12 3.34 -3.52
CA GLU A 836 -20.21 2.36 -3.70
C GLU A 836 -21.48 3.04 -4.22
N ASP A 837 -22.39 2.26 -4.81
CA ASP A 837 -23.67 2.78 -5.26
C ASP A 837 -24.48 3.37 -4.09
N ILE A 838 -24.51 2.66 -2.97
CA ILE A 838 -25.19 3.05 -1.73
C ILE A 838 -24.18 3.05 -0.57
N ILE A 839 -24.21 4.09 0.26
CA ILE A 839 -23.49 4.12 1.53
C ILE A 839 -24.45 4.28 2.69
N LEU A 840 -24.33 3.39 3.68
CA LEU A 840 -24.95 3.52 5.00
C LEU A 840 -23.89 3.95 6.01
N ILE A 841 -24.11 5.09 6.66
CA ILE A 841 -23.26 5.58 7.75
C ILE A 841 -23.93 5.27 9.08
N SER A 842 -23.27 4.52 9.96
CA SER A 842 -23.68 4.36 11.36
C SER A 842 -22.86 5.29 12.25
N THR A 843 -23.51 6.28 12.85
CA THR A 843 -22.85 7.32 13.67
C THR A 843 -22.61 6.90 15.11
N VAL A 844 -23.35 5.90 15.61
CA VAL A 844 -23.20 5.24 16.92
C VAL A 844 -23.57 6.09 18.12
N ARG A 845 -23.05 7.32 18.19
CA ARG A 845 -23.10 8.19 19.38
C ARG A 845 -24.54 8.58 19.70
N SER A 846 -24.95 8.26 20.92
CA SER A 846 -26.32 8.44 21.37
C SER A 846 -26.35 8.75 22.87
N ASN A 847 -26.15 10.03 23.19
CA ASN A 847 -26.06 10.53 24.57
C ASN A 847 -26.65 11.93 24.72
N LYS A 848 -26.99 12.30 25.96
CA LYS A 848 -27.60 13.59 26.28
C LYS A 848 -26.60 14.77 26.29
N ASP A 849 -25.32 14.46 26.48
CA ASP A 849 -24.24 15.45 26.58
C ASP A 849 -23.76 16.00 25.23
N GLY A 850 -24.27 15.50 24.10
CA GLY A 850 -23.81 15.89 22.76
C GLY A 850 -22.37 15.46 22.45
N LYS A 851 -21.79 14.54 23.22
CA LYS A 851 -20.40 14.10 23.06
C LYS A 851 -20.28 13.12 21.91
N ILE A 852 -19.57 13.52 20.86
CA ILE A 852 -19.38 12.70 19.65
C ILE A 852 -17.95 12.16 19.47
N GLY A 853 -16.97 12.63 20.26
CA GLY A 853 -15.60 12.10 20.25
C GLY A 853 -14.98 12.07 18.85
N PHE A 854 -14.44 10.91 18.45
CA PHE A 854 -13.74 10.65 17.17
C PHE A 854 -14.53 11.05 15.90
N LEU A 855 -15.85 11.19 16.01
CA LEU A 855 -16.75 11.57 14.92
C LEU A 855 -16.65 13.06 14.55
N SER A 856 -16.03 13.92 15.40
CA SER A 856 -15.90 15.36 15.16
C SER A 856 -14.86 15.77 14.12
N ASP A 857 -14.01 14.83 13.67
CA ASP A 857 -12.94 15.09 12.71
C ASP A 857 -13.49 15.49 11.33
N ALA A 858 -13.14 16.69 10.86
CA ALA A 858 -13.67 17.25 9.62
C ALA A 858 -13.31 16.41 8.38
N GLY A 859 -12.07 15.92 8.30
CA GLY A 859 -11.59 15.07 7.20
C GLY A 859 -12.35 13.75 7.13
N ARG A 860 -12.58 13.11 8.29
CA ARG A 860 -13.37 11.88 8.42
C ARG A 860 -14.82 12.08 7.96
N ILE A 861 -15.44 13.19 8.35
CA ILE A 861 -16.80 13.54 7.92
C ILE A 861 -16.85 13.69 6.40
N ASN A 862 -15.91 14.44 5.83
CA ASN A 862 -15.87 14.65 4.39
C ASN A 862 -15.64 13.34 3.62
N VAL A 863 -14.74 12.47 4.10
CA VAL A 863 -14.54 11.12 3.53
C VAL A 863 -15.86 10.35 3.57
N ALA A 864 -16.52 10.25 4.73
CA ALA A 864 -17.73 9.46 4.91
C ALA A 864 -18.87 9.92 3.98
N LEU A 865 -19.10 11.23 3.87
CA LEU A 865 -20.18 11.80 3.04
C LEU A 865 -19.95 11.66 1.53
N THR A 866 -18.72 11.37 1.10
CA THR A 866 -18.32 11.42 -0.32
C THR A 866 -18.01 10.04 -0.92
N ARG A 867 -18.40 8.97 -0.22
CA ARG A 867 -18.24 7.57 -0.69
C ARG A 867 -19.39 7.10 -1.58
N ALA A 868 -20.57 7.70 -1.49
CA ALA A 868 -21.77 7.27 -2.20
C ALA A 868 -21.85 7.83 -3.62
N LYS A 869 -22.28 7.01 -4.58
CA LYS A 869 -22.63 7.46 -5.93
C LYS A 869 -24.08 7.92 -6.02
N HIS A 870 -25.01 7.03 -5.67
CA HIS A 870 -26.44 7.24 -5.92
C HIS A 870 -27.24 7.56 -4.65
N CYS A 871 -26.96 6.85 -3.55
CA CYS A 871 -27.72 6.98 -2.30
C CYS A 871 -26.78 7.05 -1.08
N LEU A 872 -26.98 8.07 -0.25
CA LEU A 872 -26.32 8.22 1.05
C LEU A 872 -27.38 8.21 2.17
N TRP A 873 -27.34 7.20 3.03
CA TRP A 873 -28.24 7.05 4.16
C TRP A 873 -27.48 7.08 5.48
N ILE A 874 -27.80 8.05 6.33
CA ILE A 874 -27.11 8.29 7.60
C ILE A 874 -28.01 7.82 8.73
N LEU A 875 -27.55 6.85 9.51
CA LEU A 875 -28.19 6.31 10.70
C LEU A 875 -27.60 6.98 11.93
N GLY A 876 -28.43 7.64 12.74
CA GLY A 876 -27.92 8.29 13.93
C GLY A 876 -28.95 8.95 14.83
N ASN A 877 -28.49 9.30 16.04
CA ASN A 877 -29.28 10.11 16.95
C ASN A 877 -29.13 11.62 16.61
N GLY A 878 -30.12 12.16 15.90
CA GLY A 878 -30.15 13.56 15.51
C GLY A 878 -30.09 14.53 16.69
N ALA A 879 -30.65 14.19 17.86
CA ALA A 879 -30.59 15.04 19.05
C ALA A 879 -29.15 15.15 19.59
N THR A 880 -28.45 14.02 19.72
CA THR A 880 -27.03 14.00 20.14
C THR A 880 -26.14 14.75 19.15
N LEU A 881 -26.34 14.54 17.84
CA LEU A 881 -25.54 15.20 16.82
C LEU A 881 -25.80 16.71 16.75
N LEU A 882 -27.05 17.17 16.95
CA LEU A 882 -27.38 18.59 17.04
C LEU A 882 -26.74 19.25 18.27
N ALA A 883 -26.74 18.57 19.42
CA ALA A 883 -26.13 19.08 20.64
C ALA A 883 -24.60 19.13 20.61
N SER A 884 -23.95 18.54 19.59
CA SER A 884 -22.49 18.45 19.51
C SER A 884 -21.77 19.74 19.10
N ASN A 885 -22.50 20.76 18.60
CA ASN A 885 -21.93 21.99 18.03
C ASN A 885 -20.81 21.74 16.99
N SER A 886 -20.90 20.64 16.24
CA SER A 886 -19.93 20.24 15.22
C SER A 886 -20.52 20.34 13.81
N ILE A 887 -19.72 19.96 12.79
CA ILE A 887 -20.19 19.83 11.40
C ILE A 887 -21.42 18.90 11.30
N TRP A 888 -21.57 17.91 12.21
CA TRP A 888 -22.76 17.07 12.25
C TRP A 888 -24.03 17.84 12.65
N ALA A 889 -23.94 18.85 13.51
CA ALA A 889 -25.08 19.69 13.85
C ALA A 889 -25.55 20.48 12.62
N GLU A 890 -24.59 21.04 11.86
CA GLU A 890 -24.87 21.71 10.59
C GLU A 890 -25.48 20.76 9.56
N LEU A 891 -24.99 19.51 9.48
CA LEU A 891 -25.51 18.48 8.59
C LEU A 891 -26.95 18.10 8.95
N VAL A 892 -27.26 17.92 10.23
CA VAL A 892 -28.63 17.60 10.67
C VAL A 892 -29.57 18.77 10.36
N ASN A 893 -29.16 20.01 10.64
CA ASN A 893 -29.94 21.20 10.28
C ASN A 893 -30.17 21.31 8.77
N ASP A 894 -29.14 21.04 7.96
CA ASP A 894 -29.25 21.00 6.52
C ASP A 894 -30.23 19.93 6.03
N SER A 895 -30.16 18.71 6.59
CA SER A 895 -31.08 17.63 6.27
C SER A 895 -32.54 17.98 6.60
N LYS A 896 -32.80 18.67 7.72
CA LYS A 896 -34.13 19.18 8.09
C LYS A 896 -34.62 20.24 7.10
N ARG A 897 -33.79 21.23 6.77
CA ARG A 897 -34.15 22.29 5.80
C ARG A 897 -34.47 21.75 4.41
N ARG A 898 -33.78 20.69 3.99
CA ARG A 898 -34.00 20.04 2.68
C ARG A 898 -35.13 19.00 2.67
N GLY A 899 -35.81 18.78 3.80
CA GLY A 899 -36.84 17.74 3.90
C GLY A 899 -36.32 16.31 3.79
N CYS A 900 -35.03 16.10 4.11
CA CYS A 900 -34.33 14.80 4.05
C CYS A 900 -34.09 14.19 5.44
N PHE A 901 -34.71 14.74 6.50
CA PHE A 901 -34.65 14.21 7.86
C PHE A 901 -35.89 13.36 8.15
N PHE A 902 -35.69 12.09 8.48
CA PHE A 902 -36.74 11.11 8.64
C PHE A 902 -36.67 10.40 9.99
N GLU A 903 -37.81 10.18 10.61
CA GLU A 903 -37.95 9.43 11.86
C GLU A 903 -38.01 7.93 11.56
N ALA A 904 -37.05 7.12 12.04
CA ALA A 904 -37.04 5.68 11.78
C ALA A 904 -38.32 4.98 12.26
N ARG A 905 -38.89 5.43 13.38
CA ARG A 905 -40.14 4.92 13.96
C ARG A 905 -41.39 5.10 13.06
N LYS A 906 -41.33 5.95 12.04
CA LYS A 906 -42.44 6.12 11.08
C LYS A 906 -42.45 5.06 9.99
N ASP A 907 -41.34 4.37 9.74
CA ASP A 907 -41.29 3.20 8.87
C ASP A 907 -41.65 1.94 9.69
N LYS A 908 -42.67 1.20 9.25
CA LYS A 908 -43.23 0.06 10.00
C LYS A 908 -42.18 -1.03 10.26
N ASP A 909 -41.34 -1.34 9.29
CA ASP A 909 -40.33 -2.40 9.40
C ASP A 909 -39.18 -1.98 10.33
N LEU A 910 -38.75 -0.71 10.23
CA LEU A 910 -37.72 -0.17 11.11
C LEU A 910 -38.23 -0.06 12.56
N ALA A 911 -39.47 0.40 12.76
CA ALA A 911 -40.09 0.50 14.08
C ALA A 911 -40.16 -0.87 14.79
N GLU A 912 -40.61 -1.90 14.08
CA GLU A 912 -40.67 -3.26 14.63
C GLU A 912 -39.27 -3.81 14.95
N THR A 913 -38.30 -3.56 14.07
CA THR A 913 -36.90 -3.95 14.29
C THR A 913 -36.35 -3.30 15.56
N MET A 914 -36.57 -2.01 15.77
CA MET A 914 -36.14 -1.28 16.96
C MET A 914 -36.82 -1.85 18.22
N ARG A 915 -38.13 -2.11 18.17
CA ARG A 915 -38.91 -2.69 19.28
C ARG A 915 -38.37 -4.05 19.72
N LEU A 916 -38.04 -4.94 18.77
CA LEU A 916 -37.50 -6.27 19.07
C LEU A 916 -36.13 -6.23 19.76
N VAL A 917 -35.25 -5.32 19.34
CA VAL A 917 -33.93 -5.15 19.96
C VAL A 917 -34.04 -4.57 21.37
N MET A 918 -34.89 -3.56 21.56
CA MET A 918 -35.12 -2.95 22.87
C MET A 918 -35.73 -3.95 23.86
N LYS A 919 -36.64 -4.83 23.41
CA LYS A 919 -37.24 -5.88 24.24
C LYS A 919 -36.23 -6.96 24.65
N ARG A 920 -35.33 -7.37 23.74
CA ARG A 920 -34.29 -8.39 24.03
C ARG A 920 -33.26 -7.92 25.06
N ASN A 921 -33.02 -6.61 25.16
CA ASN A 921 -32.07 -6.02 26.10
C ASN A 921 -32.71 -5.58 27.43
N GLY A 922 -33.93 -6.04 27.74
CA GLY A 922 -34.49 -5.97 29.10
C GLY A 922 -35.17 -4.66 29.51
N ARG A 923 -35.71 -3.86 28.58
CA ARG A 923 -36.56 -2.69 28.93
C ARG A 923 -37.98 -2.82 28.39
N ARG A 924 -38.99 -2.60 29.25
CA ARG A 924 -40.40 -2.44 28.85
C ARG A 924 -40.62 -1.02 28.34
N ILE A 925 -41.35 -0.90 27.23
CA ILE A 925 -41.99 0.34 26.80
C ILE A 925 -43.46 0.14 27.17
N ASP A 926 -44.00 0.96 28.07
CA ASP A 926 -45.43 0.93 28.36
C ASP A 926 -46.22 1.57 27.21
N ALA A 927 -47.48 1.16 27.06
CA ALA A 927 -48.32 1.36 25.88
C ALA A 927 -48.67 2.83 25.52
N THR A 928 -48.06 3.82 26.19
CA THR A 928 -48.30 5.26 25.98
C THR A 928 -47.07 6.03 25.47
N GLY A 929 -45.91 5.39 25.30
CA GLY A 929 -44.78 6.01 24.58
C GLY A 929 -43.97 7.09 25.33
N GLU A 930 -44.02 7.15 26.67
CA GLU A 930 -43.10 7.96 27.48
C GLU A 930 -42.15 7.08 28.34
N PRO A 931 -40.87 7.47 28.54
CA PRO A 931 -39.94 6.71 29.38
C PRO A 931 -40.13 7.02 30.88
N SER A 932 -40.55 6.02 31.65
CA SER A 932 -40.57 6.08 33.12
C SER A 932 -39.27 5.52 33.73
N TRP A 933 -38.74 6.21 34.75
CA TRP A 933 -37.51 5.81 35.45
C TRP A 933 -37.84 4.90 36.64
N PRO A 934 -37.17 3.74 36.83
CA PRO A 934 -37.27 3.01 38.08
C PRO A 934 -36.31 3.61 39.11
N SER A 935 -36.85 4.02 40.25
CA SER A 935 -36.09 4.37 41.45
C SER A 935 -35.16 3.23 41.85
N ARG A 936 -33.86 3.51 41.98
CA ARG A 936 -32.84 2.55 42.42
C ARG A 936 -33.15 2.05 43.84
N ALA A 937 -33.54 0.78 43.96
CA ALA A 937 -33.43 0.03 45.20
C ALA A 937 -31.94 -0.22 45.50
N ARG A 938 -31.50 0.19 46.70
CA ARG A 938 -30.20 -0.15 47.27
C ARG A 938 -30.24 -1.63 47.67
N HIS A 939 -29.25 -2.41 47.24
CA HIS A 939 -28.95 -3.70 47.84
C HIS A 939 -27.75 -3.54 48.77
N ASP A 940 -28.03 -3.71 50.06
CA ASP A 940 -27.05 -3.90 51.12
C ASP A 940 -26.29 -5.23 50.93
N VAL A 941 -25.00 -5.18 51.21
CA VAL A 941 -24.16 -6.36 51.51
C VAL A 941 -23.86 -6.30 53.00
N THR A 942 -24.36 -7.28 53.74
CA THR A 942 -24.08 -7.49 55.17
C THR A 942 -22.76 -8.23 55.38
N GLY A 943 -21.94 -7.78 56.34
CA GLY A 943 -20.86 -8.58 56.94
C GLY A 943 -19.89 -7.84 57.88
N ALA A 944 -20.31 -7.61 59.14
CA ALA A 944 -19.58 -7.41 60.43
C ALA A 944 -18.31 -6.52 60.51
N GLY A 945 -18.13 -5.65 61.52
CA GLY A 945 -18.87 -5.47 62.77
C GLY A 945 -18.35 -4.32 63.65
N ASN A 946 -19.07 -4.14 64.78
CA ASN A 946 -18.76 -3.44 66.03
C ASN A 946 -18.61 -1.90 66.05
N SER A 947 -19.69 -1.18 66.37
CA SER A 947 -19.93 -0.62 67.73
C SER A 947 -21.20 0.26 67.77
N THR A 948 -21.85 0.25 68.93
CA THR A 948 -23.23 0.61 69.28
C THR A 948 -23.43 2.11 69.64
N PRO A 949 -24.68 2.60 69.88
CA PRO A 949 -25.22 3.82 69.25
C PRO A 949 -25.65 4.93 70.24
N ILE A 950 -25.93 6.16 69.77
CA ILE A 950 -26.79 7.13 70.48
C ILE A 950 -27.76 7.84 69.51
N ARG A 951 -28.94 8.15 70.06
CA ARG A 951 -30.28 8.38 69.51
C ARG A 951 -30.54 9.65 68.66
N ARG A 952 -31.47 9.46 67.70
CA ARG A 952 -32.58 10.34 67.25
C ARG A 952 -32.88 11.59 68.10
N SER A 953 -33.17 12.73 67.47
CA SER A 953 -34.55 13.15 67.11
C SER A 953 -34.69 14.66 66.80
N GLN A 954 -35.66 14.96 65.91
CA GLN A 954 -36.55 16.14 65.89
C GLN A 954 -36.13 17.47 65.20
N LEU A 955 -36.79 17.72 64.07
CA LEU A 955 -37.33 19.00 63.54
C LEU A 955 -38.07 19.82 64.64
N PRO A 956 -38.52 21.11 64.48
CA PRO A 956 -38.99 21.83 63.27
C PRO A 956 -38.73 23.39 63.33
N PRO A 957 -39.60 24.34 62.90
CA PRO A 957 -40.07 24.72 61.54
C PRO A 957 -40.06 26.27 61.21
N PHE A 958 -40.41 26.59 59.93
CA PHE A 958 -41.20 27.73 59.38
C PHE A 958 -41.17 29.18 59.93
N GLY A 959 -41.20 30.15 58.98
CA GLY A 959 -41.84 31.48 59.11
C GLY A 959 -41.04 32.63 58.48
N SER A 960 -41.31 33.09 57.25
CA SER A 960 -42.24 34.17 56.83
C SER A 960 -41.90 35.59 57.33
N GLY A 961 -41.70 36.55 56.42
CA GLY A 961 -41.88 37.98 56.74
C GLY A 961 -41.13 39.01 55.87
N ARG A 962 -41.93 39.80 55.11
CA ARG A 962 -41.77 41.18 54.59
C ARG A 962 -40.64 42.01 55.25
N GLY A 963 -39.88 42.93 54.63
CA GLY A 963 -40.08 43.84 53.51
C GLY A 963 -39.55 45.24 53.91
N ILE A 964 -39.19 46.10 52.93
CA ILE A 964 -39.09 47.59 52.98
C ILE A 964 -37.69 48.26 53.15
N ASN A 965 -37.24 48.83 52.02
CA ASN A 965 -36.66 50.16 51.69
C ASN A 965 -35.40 50.81 52.33
N ASN A 966 -34.66 51.42 51.38
CA ASN A 966 -33.88 52.68 51.37
C ASN A 966 -32.57 52.75 52.17
N GLY A 967 -31.46 53.32 51.69
CA GLY A 967 -31.14 54.02 50.44
C GLY A 967 -29.76 54.73 50.53
N HIS A 968 -29.22 55.14 49.37
CA HIS A 968 -28.18 56.18 49.11
C HIS A 968 -26.76 55.99 49.68
N ALA A 969 -25.64 56.47 49.10
CA ALA A 969 -25.17 57.06 47.84
C ALA A 969 -23.60 56.96 47.89
N TRP A 970 -22.81 56.98 46.81
CA TRP A 970 -22.05 58.17 46.33
C TRP A 970 -21.18 57.82 45.09
N GLN A 971 -21.31 58.65 44.03
CA GLN A 971 -20.30 59.20 43.05
C GLN A 971 -19.32 58.32 42.23
N GLN A 972 -19.36 58.33 40.88
CA GLN A 972 -18.74 59.24 39.83
C GLN A 972 -17.26 58.88 39.49
N ASN A 973 -16.69 58.88 38.27
CA ASN A 973 -16.93 59.41 36.90
C ASN A 973 -16.22 58.48 35.86
N GLY A 974 -16.71 58.29 34.61
CA GLY A 974 -16.37 59.05 33.38
C GLY A 974 -15.23 58.34 32.58
N TYR A 975 -15.35 57.94 31.31
CA TYR A 975 -15.70 58.70 30.10
C TYR A 975 -16.32 57.83 28.97
N ASP A 976 -17.12 58.53 28.15
CA ASP A 976 -17.98 58.10 27.04
C ASP A 976 -17.33 58.42 25.67
N LEU A 977 -17.70 57.69 24.61
CA LEU A 977 -17.74 58.18 23.21
C LEU A 977 -18.52 57.19 22.30
N ARG A 978 -19.85 57.29 22.35
CA ARG A 978 -20.83 57.48 21.24
C ARG A 978 -20.27 57.50 19.79
N LEU A 979 -20.93 57.11 18.69
CA LEU A 979 -22.36 57.12 18.29
C LEU A 979 -22.47 56.61 16.82
N LYS A 980 -23.48 55.80 16.46
CA LYS A 980 -24.53 56.13 15.44
C LYS A 980 -25.30 54.89 14.94
N VAL A 981 -26.61 54.99 15.11
CA VAL A 981 -27.70 54.19 14.53
C VAL A 981 -28.13 54.80 13.19
N ARG A 982 -28.59 53.96 12.24
CA ARG A 982 -29.65 54.19 11.23
C ARG A 982 -30.04 52.81 10.63
N THR A 983 -31.22 52.22 10.88
CA THR A 983 -32.51 52.32 10.13
C THR A 983 -32.34 52.14 8.61
N LEU A 984 -33.02 51.30 7.84
CA LEU A 984 -34.33 50.59 7.78
C LEU A 984 -34.27 49.71 6.50
N PRO A 985 -35.34 49.02 6.03
CA PRO A 985 -36.44 48.34 6.72
C PRO A 985 -36.28 46.80 6.71
#